data_AF-A0A1B8ZSE9-F1
#
_entry.id   AF-A0A1B8ZSE9-F1
#
_cell.length_a   1.000
_cell.length_b   1.000
_cell.length_c   1.000
_cell.angle_alpha   90.00
_cell.angle_beta   90.00
_cell.angle_gamma   90.00
#
_symmetry.space_group_name_H-M   'P 1'
#
loop_
_entity.id
_entity.type
_entity.pdbx_description
1 polymer ?
#
loop_
_entity_poly.entity_id
_entity_poly.type
_entity_poly.pdbx_seq_one_letter_code
_entity_poly.pdbx_strand_id
1 'polypeptide(L)'
;MSENKHISISKNIETGDQTDFHFLRRTGIEYIEKLGGKLWTDYNSHDPGITTLEVLSYAITDLGMRMNLNMEDILASEDSENDIHTQFLKAAEILPSRPLNELDYRKLFIDISMPGNHSRPIRNCWLVPKTEKLYVDCKTGKLDFKPVGDKTESFNVKGLYDLYVDYAEDIDAEGSGCEKSNVNIQILDRYHANRSLCEDLAEIRQVETQKVAVCARIGLVNKADEELVHAKVLKTVNNYLSPEVHFYSLKQMLDKGLTTDQIFEGPLLDNGFIDTEELKASQLRREVRLSDIISEIMKIDGVKEIHEISIAGCDNVVKQTNDWLLCIEKGRKPELCELSSFSYSKGSLPLNINDKKVQEYLATLKREEELLRDDARKNKELPLPKGTSHDIGNYATILNEFPDTYGVGISGIIGNQSPERDALAKQLQGYLLFFDQILAGYFKHLEKVKEVLSINGGLKRTFFTQALKNIKGFDQLVSRYDTEDDDKLTDSLYKELDNSVERRNEVLDHLISRFAETFSDYTFVMKSLYGKSTDEIVLSNKENFLKEYTSLSKDRGLGYNYTLIGESDIWNTGNISGVQKRIARLLGIKNYTQRNLSQSPVSIIEAVENGKKSFTWKIKDKDGSIVLSSVNTYTTEHIATKNLNDAMYQTIQIDQEDLEKALDKLDKEKPEDILNKLKDCEKDFCLIGNIKIKVSQGGNYYFEIIDDTAQQNVIAVHKKTNPYPTLQDLKVGIEKTVKYFKYEFTEEGIFLVEHLLLKPTVKDYKLMGGIGCMSIEGSFRIMYDLEEKEIPTTDPVKYSEAFMDSCEGCETDVFDPYSYRVSVVLPGFAYRFQDPDFRRYAETVIRQEIPAHILAKICWVGDRLSEQQTAQNDLSEFEVAFKKYLSDKSRNNIVNLGNSITDLLAALAHLNNIYRPGRLLDCDANDNDTLDGKIILGQSNLSKIKK
;
A
#
# COMPACT_ATOMS: atom_id res chain seq x y z
N MET A 1 -2.56 18.35 -26.38
CA MET A 1 -3.86 18.16 -25.71
C MET A 1 -4.88 17.77 -26.76
N SER A 2 -4.91 16.49 -27.13
CA SER A 2 -6.00 15.89 -27.90
C SER A 2 -7.22 15.80 -26.99
N GLU A 3 -8.36 16.27 -27.46
CA GLU A 3 -9.64 16.19 -26.77
C GLU A 3 -9.90 14.75 -26.28
N ASN A 4 -9.83 14.53 -24.97
CA ASN A 4 -10.34 13.31 -24.34
C ASN A 4 -11.86 13.31 -24.52
N LYS A 5 -12.35 12.76 -25.64
CA LYS A 5 -13.74 12.32 -25.75
C LYS A 5 -13.93 11.27 -24.66
N HIS A 6 -14.64 11.64 -23.59
CA HIS A 6 -15.06 10.68 -22.58
C HIS A 6 -15.83 9.56 -23.28
N ILE A 7 -15.25 8.35 -23.29
CA ILE A 7 -15.93 7.14 -23.73
C ILE A 7 -16.91 6.78 -22.61
N SER A 8 -18.17 7.19 -22.73
CA SER A 8 -19.21 6.72 -21.81
C SER A 8 -19.66 5.33 -22.25
N ILE A 9 -19.37 4.32 -21.43
CA ILE A 9 -19.95 2.98 -21.60
C ILE A 9 -21.40 3.04 -21.09
N SER A 10 -22.37 2.61 -21.91
CA SER A 10 -23.76 2.52 -21.46
C SER A 10 -23.83 1.61 -20.23
N LYS A 11 -24.52 2.06 -19.17
CA LYS A 11 -24.72 1.25 -17.95
C LYS A 11 -25.59 0.02 -18.19
N ASN A 12 -26.42 0.04 -19.23
CA ASN A 12 -27.24 -1.09 -19.64
C ASN A 12 -26.99 -1.37 -21.12
N ILE A 13 -26.31 -2.47 -21.40
CA ILE A 13 -26.03 -2.99 -22.75
C ILE A 13 -26.75 -4.30 -23.01
N GLU A 14 -27.57 -4.77 -22.07
CA GLU A 14 -28.21 -6.07 -22.16
C GLU A 14 -29.39 -6.02 -23.12
N THR A 15 -29.35 -6.86 -24.14
CA THR A 15 -30.47 -7.05 -25.08
C THR A 15 -31.51 -8.01 -24.52
N GLY A 16 -31.15 -8.85 -23.54
CA GLY A 16 -32.00 -9.88 -22.94
C GLY A 16 -32.16 -11.13 -23.81
N ASP A 17 -31.55 -11.15 -24.99
CA ASP A 17 -31.66 -12.21 -26.01
C ASP A 17 -31.30 -13.59 -25.47
N GLN A 18 -30.32 -13.67 -24.56
CA GLN A 18 -29.84 -14.90 -23.95
C GLN A 18 -30.87 -15.57 -23.03
N THR A 19 -31.92 -14.85 -22.62
CA THR A 19 -33.01 -15.37 -21.78
C THR A 19 -34.28 -15.70 -22.58
N ASP A 20 -34.29 -15.39 -23.88
CA ASP A 20 -35.41 -15.67 -24.78
C ASP A 20 -35.12 -16.91 -25.65
N PHE A 21 -35.72 -18.03 -25.25
CA PHE A 21 -35.68 -19.29 -25.99
C PHE A 21 -36.10 -19.13 -27.47
N HIS A 22 -37.16 -18.39 -27.75
CA HIS A 22 -37.68 -18.23 -29.11
C HIS A 22 -36.73 -17.41 -29.97
N PHE A 23 -36.08 -16.40 -29.38
CA PHE A 23 -35.03 -15.66 -30.03
C PHE A 23 -33.85 -16.58 -30.39
N LEU A 24 -33.33 -17.35 -29.44
CA LEU A 24 -32.20 -18.26 -29.65
C LEU A 24 -32.51 -19.31 -30.72
N ARG A 25 -33.71 -19.91 -30.66
CA ARG A 25 -34.19 -20.88 -31.65
C ARG A 25 -34.27 -20.27 -33.04
N ARG A 26 -34.88 -19.08 -33.18
CA ARG A 26 -34.98 -18.39 -34.48
C ARG A 26 -33.61 -18.09 -35.06
N THR A 27 -32.72 -17.51 -34.23
CA THR A 27 -31.34 -17.20 -34.63
C THR A 27 -30.58 -18.46 -35.04
N GLY A 28 -30.73 -19.57 -34.33
CA GLY A 28 -30.15 -20.85 -34.71
C GLY A 28 -30.61 -21.37 -36.07
N ILE A 29 -31.92 -21.25 -36.36
CA ILE A 29 -32.47 -21.60 -37.69
C ILE A 29 -31.88 -20.70 -38.78
N GLU A 30 -31.78 -19.40 -38.54
CA GLU A 30 -31.15 -18.46 -39.49
C GLU A 30 -29.68 -18.84 -39.80
N TYR A 31 -28.92 -19.30 -38.80
CA TYR A 31 -27.58 -19.83 -39.01
C TYR A 31 -27.57 -21.10 -39.87
N ILE A 32 -28.49 -22.04 -39.60
CA ILE A 32 -28.64 -23.28 -40.39
C ILE A 32 -29.00 -22.96 -41.84
N GLU A 33 -29.97 -22.08 -42.08
CA GLU A 33 -30.36 -21.64 -43.42
C GLU A 33 -29.17 -21.06 -44.19
N LYS A 34 -28.39 -20.20 -43.53
CA LYS A 34 -27.24 -19.53 -44.15
C LYS A 34 -26.08 -20.47 -44.45
N LEU A 35 -25.77 -21.41 -43.55
CA LEU A 35 -24.62 -22.31 -43.68
C LEU A 35 -24.94 -23.56 -44.49
N GLY A 36 -26.16 -24.09 -44.37
CA GLY A 36 -26.55 -25.42 -44.82
C GLY A 36 -27.84 -25.48 -45.66
N GLY A 37 -28.48 -24.35 -45.98
CA GLY A 37 -29.80 -24.33 -46.62
C GLY A 37 -29.90 -24.97 -48.01
N LYS A 38 -28.77 -25.33 -48.63
CA LYS A 38 -28.75 -26.14 -49.86
C LYS A 38 -28.89 -27.65 -49.62
N LEU A 39 -28.53 -28.12 -48.43
CA LEU A 39 -28.50 -29.53 -48.05
C LEU A 39 -29.63 -29.88 -47.08
N TRP A 40 -29.89 -29.00 -46.10
CA TRP A 40 -30.93 -29.15 -45.10
C TRP A 40 -32.00 -28.09 -45.32
N THR A 41 -33.21 -28.50 -45.71
CA THR A 41 -34.30 -27.61 -46.14
C THR A 41 -35.57 -27.72 -45.28
N ASP A 42 -35.60 -28.67 -44.34
CA ASP A 42 -36.72 -28.88 -43.43
C ASP A 42 -36.36 -28.35 -42.04
N TYR A 43 -37.05 -27.30 -41.59
CA TYR A 43 -36.80 -26.64 -40.29
C TYR A 43 -37.97 -26.81 -39.32
N ASN A 44 -38.82 -27.81 -39.55
CA ASN A 44 -39.96 -28.10 -38.69
C ASN A 44 -39.53 -28.88 -37.44
N SER A 45 -40.32 -28.81 -36.36
CA SER A 45 -40.01 -29.45 -35.07
C SER A 45 -39.99 -30.99 -35.09
N HIS A 46 -40.43 -31.63 -36.18
CA HIS A 46 -40.31 -33.08 -36.32
C HIS A 46 -38.91 -33.52 -36.78
N ASP A 47 -38.09 -32.58 -37.28
CA ASP A 47 -36.71 -32.84 -37.67
C ASP A 47 -35.83 -33.01 -36.40
N PRO A 48 -35.07 -34.11 -36.28
CA PRO A 48 -34.18 -34.36 -35.14
C PRO A 48 -33.09 -33.30 -34.92
N GLY A 49 -32.60 -32.65 -35.98
CA GLY A 49 -31.64 -31.56 -35.89
C GLY A 49 -32.27 -30.29 -35.31
N ILE A 50 -33.53 -30.01 -35.63
CA ILE A 50 -34.27 -28.89 -35.01
C ILE A 50 -34.59 -29.19 -33.55
N THR A 51 -34.95 -30.43 -33.22
CA THR A 51 -35.10 -30.86 -31.81
C THR A 51 -33.79 -30.65 -31.03
N THR A 52 -32.65 -30.99 -31.64
CA THR A 52 -31.32 -30.75 -31.03
C THR A 52 -31.06 -29.26 -30.81
N LEU A 53 -31.38 -28.41 -31.79
CA LEU A 53 -31.27 -26.96 -31.64
C LEU A 53 -32.17 -26.42 -30.53
N GLU A 54 -33.39 -26.92 -30.40
CA GLU A 54 -34.33 -26.55 -29.33
C GLU A 54 -33.75 -26.90 -27.96
N VAL A 55 -33.23 -28.12 -27.77
CA VAL A 55 -32.57 -28.52 -26.50
C VAL A 55 -31.37 -27.62 -26.17
N LEU A 56 -30.52 -27.32 -27.16
CA LEU A 56 -29.38 -26.40 -26.97
C LEU A 56 -29.85 -24.98 -26.64
N SER A 57 -30.91 -24.50 -27.29
CA SER A 57 -31.49 -23.19 -27.00
C SER A 57 -32.02 -23.13 -25.58
N TYR A 58 -32.61 -24.21 -25.07
CA TYR A 58 -33.07 -24.31 -23.68
C TYR A 58 -31.89 -24.26 -22.70
N ALA A 59 -30.83 -25.03 -22.93
CA ALA A 59 -29.65 -25.03 -22.06
C ALA A 59 -28.94 -23.65 -22.02
N ILE A 60 -28.84 -22.97 -23.16
CA ILE A 60 -28.31 -21.59 -23.22
C ILE A 60 -29.24 -20.63 -22.47
N THR A 61 -30.56 -20.83 -22.54
CA THR A 61 -31.53 -20.03 -21.78
C THR A 61 -31.31 -20.17 -20.28
N ASP A 62 -31.09 -21.38 -19.75
CA ASP A 62 -30.75 -21.60 -18.32
C ASP A 62 -29.46 -20.85 -17.94
N LEU A 63 -28.39 -21.01 -18.72
CA LEU A 63 -27.14 -20.28 -18.49
C LEU A 63 -27.38 -18.76 -18.46
N GLY A 64 -28.13 -18.24 -19.44
CA GLY A 64 -28.49 -16.84 -19.53
C GLY A 64 -29.29 -16.34 -18.32
N MET A 65 -30.19 -17.16 -17.78
CA MET A 65 -30.94 -16.85 -16.56
C MET A 65 -30.02 -16.76 -15.33
N ARG A 66 -29.05 -17.66 -15.19
CA ARG A 66 -28.09 -17.65 -14.06
C ARG A 66 -27.10 -16.49 -14.15
N MET A 67 -26.69 -16.12 -15.36
CA MET A 67 -25.87 -14.92 -15.58
C MET A 67 -26.61 -13.62 -15.21
N ASN A 68 -27.95 -13.65 -15.19
CA ASN A 68 -28.80 -12.51 -14.86
C ASN A 68 -29.20 -12.44 -13.37
N LEU A 69 -28.60 -13.30 -12.52
CA LEU A 69 -28.71 -13.14 -11.06
C LEU A 69 -28.07 -11.82 -10.63
N ASN A 70 -28.46 -11.30 -9.45
CA ASN A 70 -27.82 -10.10 -8.94
C ASN A 70 -26.33 -10.34 -8.73
N MET A 71 -25.51 -9.31 -8.97
CA MET A 71 -24.05 -9.42 -8.88
C MET A 71 -23.61 -9.87 -7.48
N GLU A 72 -24.29 -9.40 -6.42
CA GLU A 72 -24.07 -9.86 -5.05
C GLU A 72 -24.30 -11.36 -4.87
N ASP A 73 -25.27 -11.96 -5.58
CA ASP A 73 -25.56 -13.39 -5.47
C ASP A 73 -24.53 -14.23 -6.26
N ILE A 74 -24.07 -13.74 -7.43
CA ILE A 74 -23.03 -14.40 -8.23
C ILE A 74 -21.68 -14.43 -7.49
N LEU A 75 -21.35 -13.34 -6.80
CA LEU A 75 -20.08 -13.20 -6.07
C LEU A 75 -20.12 -13.78 -4.65
N ALA A 76 -21.30 -14.19 -4.16
CA ALA A 76 -21.43 -14.77 -2.83
C ALA A 76 -20.68 -16.12 -2.71
N SER A 77 -20.16 -16.37 -1.52
CA SER A 77 -19.48 -17.63 -1.21
C SER A 77 -19.87 -18.14 0.18
N GLU A 78 -20.03 -19.46 0.30
CA GLU A 78 -20.15 -20.11 1.62
C GLU A 78 -18.81 -20.13 2.36
N ASP A 79 -17.71 -20.11 1.60
CA ASP A 79 -16.37 -19.90 2.14
C ASP A 79 -16.14 -18.41 2.38
N SER A 80 -16.00 -18.04 3.64
CA SER A 80 -15.78 -16.66 4.10
C SER A 80 -14.53 -16.02 3.52
N GLU A 81 -13.49 -16.79 3.16
CA GLU A 81 -12.27 -16.21 2.57
C GLU A 81 -12.50 -15.73 1.14
N ASN A 82 -13.48 -16.33 0.46
CA ASN A 82 -13.81 -16.08 -0.94
C ASN A 82 -15.11 -15.27 -1.11
N ASP A 83 -15.64 -14.68 -0.03
CA ASP A 83 -16.88 -13.90 -0.08
C ASP A 83 -16.60 -12.42 -0.42
N ILE A 84 -17.64 -11.68 -0.79
CA ILE A 84 -17.54 -10.27 -1.25
C ILE A 84 -16.78 -9.40 -0.24
N HIS A 85 -16.98 -9.66 1.05
CA HIS A 85 -16.42 -8.88 2.15
C HIS A 85 -14.89 -8.97 2.29
N THR A 86 -14.26 -10.01 1.74
CA THR A 86 -12.80 -10.23 1.78
C THR A 86 -12.11 -9.99 0.44
N GLN A 87 -12.86 -9.99 -0.66
CA GLN A 87 -12.31 -9.82 -2.00
C GLN A 87 -12.10 -8.36 -2.42
N PHE A 88 -12.93 -7.44 -1.94
CA PHE A 88 -12.91 -6.04 -2.35
C PHE A 88 -12.57 -5.10 -1.19
N LEU A 89 -11.86 -4.01 -1.53
CA LEU A 89 -11.51 -2.97 -0.58
C LEU A 89 -12.75 -2.15 -0.20
N LYS A 90 -12.93 -1.89 1.10
CA LYS A 90 -14.03 -1.08 1.63
C LYS A 90 -13.76 0.41 1.43
N ALA A 91 -14.83 1.21 1.40
CA ALA A 91 -14.71 2.68 1.34
C ALA A 91 -13.83 3.25 2.46
N ALA A 92 -13.99 2.75 3.70
CA ALA A 92 -13.19 3.16 4.85
C ALA A 92 -11.70 2.75 4.78
N GLU A 93 -11.35 1.81 3.89
CA GLU A 93 -9.97 1.35 3.70
C GLU A 93 -9.26 2.11 2.59
N ILE A 94 -10.00 2.62 1.59
CA ILE A 94 -9.42 3.18 0.36
C ILE A 94 -9.60 4.69 0.20
N LEU A 95 -10.69 5.28 0.69
CA LEU A 95 -10.95 6.71 0.56
C LEU A 95 -10.12 7.56 1.54
N PRO A 96 -9.94 7.16 2.82
CA PRO A 96 -9.17 7.96 3.76
C PRO A 96 -7.69 8.04 3.41
N SER A 97 -7.09 9.19 3.70
CA SER A 97 -5.66 9.43 3.61
C SER A 97 -5.03 9.61 4.99
N ARG A 98 -3.70 9.62 5.08
CA ARG A 98 -3.02 10.22 6.23
C ARG A 98 -3.27 11.74 6.29
N PRO A 99 -3.15 12.37 7.46
CA PRO A 99 -3.34 13.82 7.57
C PRO A 99 -2.32 14.56 6.69
N LEU A 100 -2.80 15.52 5.90
CA LEU A 100 -1.96 16.31 5.00
C LEU A 100 -1.95 17.80 5.39
N ASN A 101 -3.08 18.31 5.88
CA ASN A 101 -3.24 19.71 6.21
C ASN A 101 -3.49 19.94 7.72
N GLU A 102 -3.48 21.21 8.13
CA GLU A 102 -3.76 21.62 9.51
C GLU A 102 -5.06 21.02 10.06
N LEU A 103 -6.15 21.05 9.29
CA LEU A 103 -7.47 20.57 9.72
C LEU A 103 -7.45 19.06 9.94
N ASP A 104 -6.75 18.30 9.11
CA ASP A 104 -6.63 16.86 9.27
C ASP A 104 -5.90 16.50 10.57
N TYR A 105 -4.80 17.18 10.88
CA TYR A 105 -4.11 17.02 12.15
C TYR A 105 -5.01 17.43 13.33
N ARG A 106 -5.78 18.51 13.19
CA ARG A 106 -6.77 18.91 14.21
C ARG A 106 -7.81 17.81 14.45
N LYS A 107 -8.39 17.24 13.38
CA LYS A 107 -9.31 16.09 13.48
C LYS A 107 -8.65 14.93 14.23
N LEU A 108 -7.42 14.57 13.85
CA LEU A 108 -6.67 13.46 14.42
C LEU A 108 -6.40 13.63 15.92
N PHE A 109 -6.08 14.84 16.38
CA PHE A 109 -5.83 15.13 17.79
C PHE A 109 -7.11 15.23 18.61
N ILE A 110 -8.16 15.87 18.09
CA ILE A 110 -9.47 15.97 18.77
C ILE A 110 -10.10 14.58 18.96
N ASP A 111 -9.79 13.64 18.08
CA ASP A 111 -10.22 12.25 18.15
C ASP A 111 -9.52 11.42 19.25
N ILE A 112 -8.51 11.94 19.93
CA ILE A 112 -7.86 11.21 21.03
C ILE A 112 -8.88 10.96 22.15
N SER A 113 -9.02 9.69 22.55
CA SER A 113 -9.85 9.26 23.68
C SER A 113 -9.01 8.47 24.68
N MET A 114 -9.25 8.66 25.98
CA MET A 114 -8.56 7.93 27.05
C MET A 114 -9.52 6.92 27.70
N PRO A 115 -9.12 5.65 27.88
CA PRO A 115 -9.90 4.68 28.65
C PRO A 115 -10.12 5.18 30.08
N GLY A 116 -11.36 5.11 30.60
CA GLY A 116 -11.72 5.59 31.94
C GLY A 116 -12.60 6.85 31.92
N ASN A 117 -12.31 7.82 32.78
CA ASN A 117 -13.19 8.97 33.05
C ASN A 117 -13.20 10.07 31.97
N HIS A 118 -12.20 10.12 31.08
CA HIS A 118 -12.08 11.21 30.10
C HIS A 118 -12.28 10.72 28.67
N SER A 119 -13.55 10.64 28.26
CA SER A 119 -13.90 10.25 26.90
C SER A 119 -13.38 11.26 25.86
N ARG A 120 -13.25 12.54 26.22
CA ARG A 120 -12.77 13.64 25.35
C ARG A 120 -11.78 14.55 26.08
N PRO A 121 -10.49 14.17 26.20
CA PRO A 121 -9.49 15.01 26.84
C PRO A 121 -9.18 16.33 26.11
N ILE A 122 -9.43 16.40 24.79
CA ILE A 122 -9.12 17.55 23.94
C ILE A 122 -10.42 18.10 23.36
N ARG A 123 -10.77 19.34 23.72
CA ARG A 123 -11.93 20.05 23.15
C ARG A 123 -11.62 20.54 21.74
N ASN A 124 -10.45 21.16 21.58
CA ASN A 124 -9.97 21.69 20.31
C ASN A 124 -8.43 21.80 20.33
N CYS A 125 -7.83 22.01 19.18
CA CYS A 125 -6.40 22.27 19.05
C CYS A 125 -6.09 23.04 17.77
N TRP A 126 -4.91 23.64 17.69
CA TRP A 126 -4.47 24.42 16.53
C TRP A 126 -2.99 24.16 16.26
N LEU A 127 -2.69 23.68 15.05
CA LEU A 127 -1.35 23.41 14.58
C LEU A 127 -0.81 24.66 13.87
N VAL A 128 0.29 25.22 14.34
CA VAL A 128 0.83 26.51 13.86
C VAL A 128 2.25 26.30 13.35
N PRO A 129 2.57 26.71 12.10
CA PRO A 129 3.92 26.64 11.57
C PRO A 129 4.91 27.43 12.44
N LYS A 130 6.05 26.80 12.75
CA LYS A 130 7.18 27.38 13.45
C LYS A 130 8.39 27.38 12.53
N THR A 131 9.11 28.49 12.54
CA THR A 131 10.40 28.58 11.87
C THR A 131 11.48 28.76 12.91
N GLU A 132 12.56 28.01 12.76
CA GLU A 132 13.75 28.11 13.59
C GLU A 132 14.88 28.75 12.79
N LYS A 133 15.47 29.82 13.32
CA LYS A 133 16.52 30.56 12.63
C LYS A 133 17.88 29.91 12.89
N LEU A 134 18.61 29.60 11.82
CA LEU A 134 20.00 29.16 11.86
C LEU A 134 20.90 30.20 11.19
N TYR A 135 22.11 30.34 11.72
CA TYR A 135 23.14 31.22 11.21
C TYR A 135 24.24 30.40 10.52
N VAL A 136 24.78 30.92 9.43
CA VAL A 136 25.88 30.31 8.67
C VAL A 136 27.10 31.20 8.68
N ASP A 137 28.28 30.64 8.92
CA ASP A 137 29.55 31.29 8.59
C ASP A 137 29.83 31.13 7.09
N CYS A 138 29.69 32.22 6.33
CA CYS A 138 29.80 32.19 4.87
C CYS A 138 31.19 31.85 4.33
N LYS A 139 32.23 31.86 5.18
CA LYS A 139 33.58 31.41 4.79
C LYS A 139 33.75 29.90 4.90
N THR A 140 33.15 29.29 5.91
CA THR A 140 33.39 27.88 6.26
C THR A 140 32.19 26.96 6.04
N GLY A 141 30.99 27.51 5.83
CA GLY A 141 29.74 26.75 5.68
C GLY A 141 29.12 26.25 6.99
N LYS A 142 29.79 26.48 8.13
CA LYS A 142 29.36 25.99 9.45
C LYS A 142 28.09 26.65 9.95
N LEU A 143 27.22 25.88 10.59
CA LEU A 143 25.94 26.33 11.12
C LEU A 143 25.91 26.37 12.65
N ASP A 144 25.16 27.32 13.21
CA ASP A 144 24.86 27.41 14.64
C ASP A 144 23.50 28.13 14.87
N PHE A 145 22.90 27.93 16.04
CA PHE A 145 21.73 28.67 16.51
C PHE A 145 22.05 30.12 16.88
N LYS A 146 23.33 30.45 17.07
CA LYS A 146 23.83 31.81 17.33
C LYS A 146 24.68 32.31 16.16
N PRO A 147 24.86 33.63 15.98
CA PRO A 147 25.75 34.15 14.94
C PRO A 147 27.19 33.63 15.09
N VAL A 148 27.77 33.12 14.00
CA VAL A 148 29.13 32.55 13.95
C VAL A 148 29.90 33.09 12.74
N GLY A 149 31.21 33.31 12.91
CA GLY A 149 32.13 33.78 11.86
C GLY A 149 32.17 35.30 11.68
N ASP A 150 33.06 35.78 10.80
CA ASP A 150 33.20 37.22 10.48
C ASP A 150 32.10 37.71 9.52
N LYS A 151 31.61 36.81 8.64
CA LYS A 151 30.55 37.08 7.66
C LYS A 151 29.42 36.08 7.89
N THR A 152 28.44 36.50 8.67
CA THR A 152 27.31 35.67 9.06
C THR A 152 26.06 36.01 8.25
N GLU A 153 25.42 35.01 7.67
CA GLU A 153 24.07 35.12 7.11
C GLU A 153 23.12 34.18 7.87
N SER A 154 21.81 34.23 7.60
CA SER A 154 20.83 33.38 8.29
C SER A 154 19.72 32.90 7.38
N PHE A 155 19.16 31.74 7.70
CA PHE A 155 17.95 31.21 7.07
C PHE A 155 17.00 30.61 8.12
N ASN A 156 15.76 30.40 7.73
CA ASN A 156 14.71 29.87 8.59
C ASN A 156 14.40 28.43 8.18
N VAL A 157 14.68 27.47 9.04
CA VAL A 157 14.28 26.07 8.87
C VAL A 157 12.75 25.98 8.93
N LYS A 158 12.17 25.28 7.96
CA LYS A 158 10.73 25.06 7.78
C LYS A 158 10.39 23.58 8.07
N GLY A 159 9.09 23.26 8.09
CA GLY A 159 8.59 21.92 8.40
C GLY A 159 8.50 21.63 9.90
N LEU A 160 8.55 22.65 10.76
CA LEU A 160 8.33 22.52 12.20
C LEU A 160 6.99 23.15 12.59
N TYR A 161 6.30 22.56 13.57
CA TYR A 161 5.00 23.04 14.02
C TYR A 161 4.90 23.10 15.55
N ASP A 162 4.25 24.12 16.08
CA ASP A 162 3.78 24.15 17.48
C ASP A 162 2.30 23.74 17.51
N LEU A 163 1.90 22.97 18.52
CA LEU A 163 0.49 22.60 18.75
C LEU A 163 -0.04 23.33 19.98
N TYR A 164 -1.09 24.12 19.79
CA TYR A 164 -1.87 24.71 20.88
C TYR A 164 -3.06 23.81 21.21
N VAL A 165 -3.19 23.40 22.46
CA VAL A 165 -4.21 22.44 22.91
C VAL A 165 -5.20 23.13 23.86
N ASP A 166 -6.48 22.96 23.58
CA ASP A 166 -7.57 23.25 24.50
C ASP A 166 -8.04 21.96 25.19
N TYR A 167 -7.61 21.76 26.44
CA TYR A 167 -7.98 20.60 27.25
C TYR A 167 -9.41 20.71 27.75
N ALA A 168 -10.05 19.57 27.99
CA ALA A 168 -11.34 19.54 28.67
C ALA A 168 -11.25 20.05 30.12
N GLU A 169 -12.34 20.59 30.64
CA GLU A 169 -12.38 21.26 31.96
C GLU A 169 -12.15 20.30 33.13
N ASP A 170 -12.45 19.02 32.92
CA ASP A 170 -12.25 17.93 33.87
C ASP A 170 -10.82 17.37 33.87
N ILE A 171 -9.99 17.73 32.89
CA ILE A 171 -8.59 17.33 32.83
C ILE A 171 -7.78 18.17 33.83
N ASP A 172 -7.06 17.46 34.69
CA ASP A 172 -6.20 18.00 35.73
C ASP A 172 -6.98 18.82 36.77
N ALA A 173 -8.20 18.37 37.11
CA ALA A 173 -9.07 19.01 38.11
C ALA A 173 -8.40 19.11 39.50
N GLU A 174 -7.47 18.20 39.81
CA GLU A 174 -6.69 18.18 41.06
C GLU A 174 -5.40 19.01 40.99
N GLY A 175 -5.04 19.56 39.82
CA GLY A 175 -3.89 20.44 39.62
C GLY A 175 -2.52 19.76 39.73
N SER A 176 -2.47 18.45 39.49
CA SER A 176 -1.25 17.62 39.55
C SER A 176 -0.33 17.78 38.33
N GLY A 177 -0.87 18.23 37.20
CA GLY A 177 -0.22 18.27 35.88
C GLY A 177 -0.13 16.91 35.17
N CYS A 178 -0.35 15.80 35.88
CA CYS A 178 -0.10 14.45 35.37
C CYS A 178 -1.05 14.05 34.23
N GLU A 179 -2.33 14.43 34.31
CA GLU A 179 -3.30 14.10 33.28
C GLU A 179 -3.00 14.81 31.95
N LYS A 180 -2.60 16.09 32.01
CA LYS A 180 -2.15 16.85 30.82
C LYS A 180 -0.90 16.23 30.21
N SER A 181 0.06 15.79 31.03
CA SER A 181 1.25 15.06 30.55
C SER A 181 0.87 13.77 29.81
N ASN A 182 -0.08 12.99 30.35
CA ASN A 182 -0.56 11.77 29.68
C ASN A 182 -1.24 12.07 28.34
N VAL A 183 -2.06 13.13 28.26
CA VAL A 183 -2.66 13.58 27.00
C VAL A 183 -1.58 13.99 25.99
N ASN A 184 -0.53 14.70 26.42
CA ASN A 184 0.57 15.08 25.54
C ASN A 184 1.36 13.88 25.01
N ILE A 185 1.53 12.82 25.81
CA ILE A 185 2.14 11.56 25.34
C ILE A 185 1.28 10.94 24.23
N GLN A 186 -0.04 10.90 24.41
CA GLN A 186 -0.96 10.39 23.39
C GLN A 186 -0.96 11.24 22.11
N ILE A 187 -0.86 12.58 22.24
CA ILE A 187 -0.69 13.49 21.09
C ILE A 187 0.58 13.13 20.33
N LEU A 188 1.70 12.91 21.02
CA LEU A 188 2.97 12.58 20.38
C LEU A 188 2.93 11.22 19.70
N ASP A 189 2.39 10.20 20.34
CA ASP A 189 2.24 8.87 19.75
C ASP A 189 1.34 8.94 18.50
N ARG A 190 0.22 9.65 18.59
CA ARG A 190 -0.72 9.84 17.48
C ARG A 190 -0.08 10.64 16.33
N TYR A 191 0.67 11.70 16.63
CA TYR A 191 1.40 12.48 15.64
C TYR A 191 2.47 11.64 14.95
N HIS A 192 3.35 10.96 15.69
CA HIS A 192 4.47 10.22 15.12
C HIS A 192 4.03 8.99 14.33
N ALA A 193 2.88 8.38 14.66
CA ALA A 193 2.24 7.36 13.84
C ALA A 193 1.62 7.88 12.53
N ASN A 194 1.50 9.20 12.37
CA ASN A 194 0.88 9.87 11.22
C ASN A 194 1.74 11.00 10.63
N ARG A 195 3.00 11.12 11.05
CA ARG A 195 3.86 12.27 10.77
C ARG A 195 4.09 12.39 9.27
N SER A 196 3.92 13.57 8.70
CA SER A 196 4.26 13.81 7.30
C SER A 196 5.77 13.73 7.05
N LEU A 197 6.16 13.34 5.84
CA LEU A 197 7.54 13.36 5.40
C LEU A 197 8.14 14.77 5.49
N CYS A 198 9.35 14.90 6.04
CA CYS A 198 10.05 16.16 6.25
C CYS A 198 9.30 17.19 7.12
N GLU A 199 8.40 16.74 8.00
CA GLU A 199 7.72 17.59 8.97
C GLU A 199 7.88 17.04 10.39
N ASP A 200 7.86 17.92 11.39
CA ASP A 200 8.02 17.51 12.78
C ASP A 200 7.33 18.46 13.78
N LEU A 201 6.91 17.91 14.91
CA LEU A 201 6.24 18.66 15.97
C LEU A 201 7.28 19.22 16.95
N ALA A 202 7.41 20.53 17.03
CA ALA A 202 8.40 21.19 17.87
C ALA A 202 7.98 21.27 19.32
N GLU A 203 6.76 21.72 19.61
CA GLU A 203 6.27 21.94 20.98
C GLU A 203 4.76 21.75 21.11
N ILE A 204 4.32 21.32 22.28
CA ILE A 204 2.90 21.24 22.66
C ILE A 204 2.66 22.23 23.79
N ARG A 205 1.71 23.14 23.62
CA ARG A 205 1.40 24.21 24.56
C ARG A 205 -0.10 24.25 24.88
N GLN A 206 -0.45 24.58 26.11
CA GLN A 206 -1.84 24.92 26.43
C GLN A 206 -2.19 26.27 25.78
N VAL A 207 -3.37 26.37 25.17
CA VAL A 207 -3.86 27.66 24.68
C VAL A 207 -4.14 28.60 25.86
N GLU A 208 -3.63 29.83 25.79
CA GLU A 208 -3.91 30.85 26.80
C GLU A 208 -5.36 31.35 26.69
N THR A 209 -6.00 31.68 27.81
CA THR A 209 -7.37 32.20 27.83
C THR A 209 -7.42 33.70 28.03
N GLN A 210 -8.43 34.35 27.47
CA GLN A 210 -8.73 35.77 27.67
C GLN A 210 -10.17 35.91 28.16
N LYS A 211 -10.34 36.39 29.39
CA LYS A 211 -11.64 36.41 30.08
C LYS A 211 -12.56 37.51 29.56
N VAL A 212 -13.79 37.14 29.22
CA VAL A 212 -14.85 38.02 28.69
C VAL A 212 -16.09 37.94 29.58
N ALA A 213 -16.60 39.10 29.99
CA ALA A 213 -17.85 39.24 30.73
C ALA A 213 -18.99 39.52 29.76
N VAL A 214 -20.10 38.79 29.92
CA VAL A 214 -21.36 39.05 29.22
C VAL A 214 -22.44 39.37 30.25
N CYS A 215 -23.05 40.55 30.12
CA CYS A 215 -24.17 40.96 30.97
C CYS A 215 -25.41 41.09 30.12
N ALA A 216 -26.48 40.37 30.44
CA ALA A 216 -27.72 40.36 29.64
C ALA A 216 -28.99 40.36 30.50
N ARG A 217 -30.00 41.10 30.06
CA ARG A 217 -31.37 41.06 30.57
C ARG A 217 -32.30 40.55 29.48
N ILE A 218 -32.83 39.35 29.67
CA ILE A 218 -33.52 38.56 28.64
C ILE A 218 -35.00 38.38 29.01
N GLY A 219 -35.89 38.76 28.10
CA GLY A 219 -37.32 38.54 28.20
C GLY A 219 -37.72 37.17 27.64
N LEU A 220 -38.44 36.37 28.42
CA LEU A 220 -38.88 35.02 28.06
C LEU A 220 -40.34 34.98 27.62
N VAL A 221 -40.68 33.96 26.82
CA VAL A 221 -42.07 33.60 26.52
C VAL A 221 -42.74 33.03 27.78
N ASN A 222 -44.02 33.36 28.01
CA ASN A 222 -44.73 32.99 29.24
C ASN A 222 -44.73 31.50 29.58
N LYS A 223 -44.69 30.62 28.56
CA LYS A 223 -44.71 29.15 28.71
C LYS A 223 -43.32 28.48 28.75
N ALA A 224 -42.24 29.24 28.57
CA ALA A 224 -40.90 28.68 28.55
C ALA A 224 -40.46 28.25 29.97
N ASP A 225 -39.72 27.15 30.07
CA ASP A 225 -39.00 26.75 31.28
C ASP A 225 -37.76 27.64 31.44
N GLU A 226 -37.77 28.50 32.46
CA GLU A 226 -36.73 29.49 32.68
C GLU A 226 -35.36 28.90 32.99
N GLU A 227 -35.28 27.79 33.72
CA GLU A 227 -34.01 27.15 34.05
C GLU A 227 -33.41 26.43 32.83
N LEU A 228 -34.25 25.80 32.00
CA LEU A 228 -33.81 25.19 30.74
C LEU A 228 -33.32 26.26 29.74
N VAL A 229 -34.03 27.39 29.64
CA VAL A 229 -33.59 28.51 28.78
C VAL A 229 -32.27 29.07 29.29
N HIS A 230 -32.08 29.24 30.61
CA HIS A 230 -30.79 29.70 31.13
C HIS A 230 -29.64 28.74 30.78
N ALA A 231 -29.85 27.42 30.94
CA ALA A 231 -28.87 26.42 30.55
C ALA A 231 -28.52 26.52 29.05
N LYS A 232 -29.52 26.68 28.18
CA LYS A 232 -29.31 26.89 26.74
C LYS A 232 -28.58 28.19 26.42
N VAL A 233 -28.86 29.28 27.15
CA VAL A 233 -28.16 30.57 26.99
C VAL A 233 -26.69 30.41 27.34
N LEU A 234 -26.36 29.82 28.49
CA LEU A 234 -24.97 29.58 28.90
C LEU A 234 -24.23 28.73 27.86
N LYS A 235 -24.85 27.63 27.42
CA LYS A 235 -24.29 26.76 26.37
C LYS A 235 -24.07 27.53 25.07
N THR A 236 -25.02 28.34 24.65
CA THR A 236 -24.95 29.13 23.40
C THR A 236 -23.87 30.20 23.45
N VAL A 237 -23.76 30.92 24.57
CA VAL A 237 -22.70 31.93 24.76
C VAL A 237 -21.32 31.27 24.81
N ASN A 238 -21.18 30.18 25.56
CA ASN A 238 -19.92 29.42 25.60
C ASN A 238 -19.53 28.86 24.23
N ASN A 239 -20.49 28.30 23.49
CA ASN A 239 -20.26 27.81 22.13
C ASN A 239 -19.96 28.94 21.14
N TYR A 240 -20.52 30.13 21.33
CA TYR A 240 -20.13 31.29 20.54
C TYR A 240 -18.68 31.66 20.81
N LEU A 241 -18.26 31.77 22.07
CA LEU A 241 -16.89 32.15 22.45
C LEU A 241 -15.87 31.08 22.01
N SER A 242 -16.12 29.82 22.35
CA SER A 242 -15.29 28.67 21.99
C SER A 242 -16.18 27.58 21.37
N PRO A 243 -16.29 27.56 20.03
CA PRO A 243 -17.13 26.59 19.33
C PRO A 243 -16.70 25.14 19.62
N GLU A 244 -17.67 24.32 19.99
CA GLU A 244 -17.48 22.91 20.23
C GLU A 244 -17.46 22.12 18.92
N VAL A 245 -16.49 21.21 18.81
CA VAL A 245 -16.39 20.29 17.67
C VAL A 245 -17.20 19.03 17.97
N HIS A 246 -18.14 18.70 17.08
CA HIS A 246 -19.02 17.53 17.19
C HIS A 246 -18.53 16.35 16.35
N PHE A 247 -18.89 15.14 16.80
CA PHE A 247 -18.69 13.91 16.05
C PHE A 247 -20.03 13.42 15.48
N TYR A 248 -20.01 12.99 14.23
CA TYR A 248 -21.18 12.53 13.49
C TYR A 248 -21.00 11.08 13.04
N SER A 249 -22.09 10.31 13.03
CA SER A 249 -22.13 9.02 12.34
C SER A 249 -22.14 9.21 10.82
N LEU A 250 -21.79 8.16 10.08
CA LEU A 250 -21.84 8.18 8.61
C LEU A 250 -23.22 8.58 8.10
N LYS A 251 -24.28 8.05 8.73
CA LYS A 251 -25.66 8.37 8.38
C LYS A 251 -25.98 9.85 8.58
N GLN A 252 -25.57 10.45 9.70
CA GLN A 252 -25.78 11.87 9.97
C GLN A 252 -25.06 12.75 8.93
N MET A 253 -23.85 12.37 8.51
CA MET A 253 -23.11 13.09 7.47
C MET A 253 -23.78 12.97 6.09
N LEU A 254 -24.33 11.81 5.75
CA LEU A 254 -25.12 11.61 4.52
C LEU A 254 -26.44 12.41 4.56
N ASP A 255 -27.12 12.44 5.71
CA ASP A 255 -28.36 13.20 5.92
C ASP A 255 -28.10 14.73 5.81
N LYS A 256 -26.88 15.19 6.08
CA LYS A 256 -26.41 16.57 5.81
C LYS A 256 -26.19 16.86 4.31
N GLY A 257 -26.30 15.86 3.43
CA GLY A 257 -26.14 16.01 1.99
C GLY A 257 -24.70 15.92 1.49
N LEU A 258 -23.76 15.44 2.32
CA LEU A 258 -22.37 15.23 1.93
C LEU A 258 -22.22 13.91 1.17
N THR A 259 -21.36 13.89 0.15
CA THR A 259 -21.04 12.67 -0.60
C THR A 259 -19.98 11.84 0.13
N THR A 260 -19.87 10.55 -0.19
CA THR A 260 -18.94 9.65 0.51
C THR A 260 -17.49 10.08 0.36
N ASP A 261 -17.08 10.57 -0.81
CA ASP A 261 -15.74 11.13 -1.03
C ASP A 261 -15.46 12.33 -0.13
N GLN A 262 -16.45 13.21 0.11
CA GLN A 262 -16.30 14.34 1.03
C GLN A 262 -16.22 13.93 2.50
N ILE A 263 -16.95 12.88 2.88
CA ILE A 263 -17.01 12.41 4.27
C ILE A 263 -15.71 11.72 4.69
N PHE A 264 -15.15 10.89 3.81
CA PHE A 264 -13.92 10.14 4.06
C PHE A 264 -12.64 10.93 3.71
N GLU A 265 -12.75 12.20 3.31
CA GLU A 265 -11.61 13.06 3.03
C GLU A 265 -10.76 13.29 4.30
N GLY A 266 -9.47 12.96 4.21
CA GLY A 266 -8.51 13.05 5.31
C GLY A 266 -8.43 11.77 6.16
N PRO A 267 -7.98 11.87 7.42
CA PRO A 267 -7.76 10.71 8.28
C PRO A 267 -9.06 10.07 8.75
N LEU A 268 -9.09 8.72 8.71
CA LEU A 268 -10.15 7.94 9.35
C LEU A 268 -9.99 8.03 10.88
N LEU A 269 -11.04 8.50 11.56
CA LEU A 269 -11.05 8.73 13.00
C LEU A 269 -11.69 7.56 13.76
N ASP A 270 -11.36 7.45 15.05
CA ASP A 270 -11.88 6.43 15.95
C ASP A 270 -13.32 6.73 16.36
N ASN A 271 -13.68 7.99 16.61
CA ASN A 271 -14.93 8.41 17.25
C ASN A 271 -16.01 8.97 16.31
N GLY A 272 -15.92 8.68 15.01
CA GLY A 272 -16.89 9.13 14.00
C GLY A 272 -16.29 10.11 13.00
N PHE A 273 -17.10 10.99 12.42
CA PHE A 273 -16.63 12.01 11.47
C PHE A 273 -16.75 13.41 12.08
N ILE A 274 -15.81 14.28 11.71
CA ILE A 274 -15.85 15.71 12.07
C ILE A 274 -16.13 16.50 10.80
N ASP A 275 -17.16 17.33 10.84
CA ASP A 275 -17.51 18.24 9.75
C ASP A 275 -16.40 19.28 9.56
N THR A 276 -15.82 19.31 8.35
CA THR A 276 -14.69 20.18 8.03
C THR A 276 -15.05 21.66 8.11
N GLU A 277 -16.28 22.05 7.77
CA GLU A 277 -16.70 23.46 7.83
C GLU A 277 -16.96 23.91 9.27
N GLU A 278 -17.54 23.05 10.11
CA GLU A 278 -17.67 23.30 11.54
C GLU A 278 -16.29 23.42 12.21
N LEU A 279 -15.34 22.56 11.84
CA LEU A 279 -13.97 22.63 12.34
C LEU A 279 -13.24 23.91 11.91
N LYS A 280 -13.46 24.39 10.68
CA LYS A 280 -12.95 25.71 10.23
C LYS A 280 -13.58 26.86 11.01
N ALA A 281 -14.87 26.78 11.33
CA ALA A 281 -15.56 27.79 12.13
C ALA A 281 -15.05 27.84 13.60
N SER A 282 -14.52 26.72 14.11
CA SER A 282 -13.91 26.62 15.44
C SER A 282 -12.46 27.15 15.54
N GLN A 283 -12.00 27.93 14.56
CA GLN A 283 -10.69 28.59 14.63
C GLN A 283 -10.64 29.65 15.76
N LEU A 284 -9.44 29.95 16.26
CA LEU A 284 -9.27 30.95 17.33
C LEU A 284 -9.82 32.32 16.89
N ARG A 285 -10.86 32.77 17.59
CA ARG A 285 -11.50 34.06 17.32
C ARG A 285 -10.55 35.21 17.63
N ARG A 286 -10.51 36.20 16.74
CA ARG A 286 -9.79 37.47 16.95
C ARG A 286 -10.68 38.59 17.46
N GLU A 287 -11.98 38.43 17.32
CA GLU A 287 -12.98 39.41 17.69
C GLU A 287 -14.22 38.72 18.27
N VAL A 288 -14.79 39.31 19.32
CA VAL A 288 -16.08 38.94 19.91
C VAL A 288 -17.04 40.08 19.62
N ARG A 289 -18.12 39.79 18.90
CA ARG A 289 -19.11 40.77 18.46
C ARG A 289 -20.40 40.61 19.26
N LEU A 290 -20.85 41.72 19.85
CA LEU A 290 -22.10 41.74 20.61
C LEU A 290 -23.32 41.37 19.74
N SER A 291 -23.32 41.80 18.47
CA SER A 291 -24.38 41.50 17.49
C SER A 291 -24.60 40.01 17.27
N ASP A 292 -23.51 39.23 17.26
CA ASP A 292 -23.58 37.81 17.00
C ASP A 292 -24.12 37.08 18.23
N ILE A 293 -23.67 37.47 19.44
CA ILE A 293 -24.19 36.94 20.71
C ILE A 293 -25.71 37.20 20.80
N ILE A 294 -26.16 38.40 20.45
CA ILE A 294 -27.59 38.74 20.37
C ILE A 294 -28.31 37.78 19.41
N SER A 295 -27.77 37.60 18.21
CA SER A 295 -28.36 36.73 17.19
C SER A 295 -28.48 35.28 17.67
N GLU A 296 -27.42 34.74 18.29
CA GLU A 296 -27.43 33.36 18.80
C GLU A 296 -28.40 33.17 19.98
N ILE A 297 -28.44 34.11 20.93
CA ILE A 297 -29.39 34.04 22.06
C ILE A 297 -30.84 34.13 21.55
N MET A 298 -31.12 34.99 20.57
CA MET A 298 -32.47 35.14 20.01
C MET A 298 -32.99 33.90 19.26
N LYS A 299 -32.11 32.99 18.82
CA LYS A 299 -32.50 31.72 18.20
C LYS A 299 -32.99 30.67 19.21
N ILE A 300 -32.74 30.88 20.50
CA ILE A 300 -33.12 29.92 21.54
C ILE A 300 -34.63 29.92 21.73
N ASP A 301 -35.24 28.75 21.53
CA ASP A 301 -36.66 28.56 21.80
C ASP A 301 -36.99 28.89 23.27
N GLY A 302 -37.91 29.84 23.47
CA GLY A 302 -38.27 30.39 24.78
C GLY A 302 -37.79 31.82 25.03
N VAL A 303 -36.82 32.33 24.26
CA VAL A 303 -36.41 33.74 24.29
C VAL A 303 -37.36 34.59 23.44
N LYS A 304 -37.92 35.65 24.00
CA LYS A 304 -38.83 36.57 23.32
C LYS A 304 -38.10 37.82 22.82
N GLU A 305 -37.30 38.43 23.69
CA GLU A 305 -36.56 39.68 23.41
C GLU A 305 -35.36 39.82 24.35
N ILE A 306 -34.38 40.64 23.97
CA ILE A 306 -33.25 41.04 24.82
C ILE A 306 -33.43 42.52 25.14
N HIS A 307 -33.62 42.85 26.43
CA HIS A 307 -33.84 44.22 26.87
C HIS A 307 -32.56 45.05 26.90
N GLU A 308 -31.46 44.42 27.32
CA GLU A 308 -30.14 45.04 27.44
C GLU A 308 -29.07 43.95 27.41
N ILE A 309 -27.97 44.20 26.71
CA ILE A 309 -26.82 43.30 26.69
C ILE A 309 -25.53 44.09 26.48
N SER A 310 -24.47 43.70 27.17
CA SER A 310 -23.14 44.30 27.03
C SER A 310 -22.04 43.25 27.14
N ILE A 311 -20.90 43.56 26.52
CA ILE A 311 -19.66 42.78 26.63
C ILE A 311 -18.55 43.65 27.19
N ALA A 312 -17.73 43.07 28.05
CA ALA A 312 -16.54 43.71 28.61
C ALA A 312 -15.41 42.69 28.79
N GLY A 313 -14.17 43.16 28.83
CA GLY A 313 -13.05 42.34 29.28
C GLY A 313 -13.01 42.28 30.81
N CYS A 314 -12.70 41.11 31.38
CA CYS A 314 -12.61 40.97 32.84
C CYS A 314 -11.24 41.43 33.38
N ASP A 315 -10.25 41.60 32.50
CA ASP A 315 -8.90 42.03 32.82
C ASP A 315 -8.50 43.28 32.00
N ASN A 316 -7.58 44.09 32.53
CA ASN A 316 -7.03 45.30 31.87
C ASN A 316 -6.31 45.04 30.53
N VAL A 317 -6.12 43.77 30.16
CA VAL A 317 -5.48 43.33 28.92
C VAL A 317 -6.40 43.56 27.71
N VAL A 318 -7.72 43.57 27.94
CA VAL A 318 -8.70 43.61 26.86
C VAL A 318 -8.89 45.03 26.36
N LYS A 319 -8.42 45.30 25.13
CA LYS A 319 -8.67 46.57 24.44
C LYS A 319 -10.07 46.57 23.86
N GLN A 320 -11.01 47.19 24.56
CA GLN A 320 -12.33 47.49 24.02
C GLN A 320 -12.20 48.66 23.04
N THR A 321 -12.52 48.41 21.78
CA THR A 321 -12.42 49.44 20.73
C THR A 321 -13.70 50.27 20.67
N ASN A 322 -14.84 49.63 20.92
CA ASN A 322 -16.16 50.23 21.13
C ASN A 322 -17.09 49.25 21.90
N ASP A 323 -18.32 49.66 22.19
CA ASP A 323 -19.30 48.87 22.97
C ASP A 323 -19.77 47.58 22.27
N TRP A 324 -19.49 47.41 20.97
CA TRP A 324 -19.99 46.30 20.15
C TRP A 324 -18.94 45.24 19.83
N LEU A 325 -17.65 45.55 20.04
CA LEU A 325 -16.53 44.76 19.56
C LEU A 325 -15.40 44.67 20.59
N LEU A 326 -15.06 43.42 20.94
CA LEU A 326 -13.92 43.09 21.79
C LEU A 326 -12.82 42.41 20.97
N CYS A 327 -11.58 42.90 21.06
CA CYS A 327 -10.44 42.29 20.37
C CYS A 327 -9.78 41.21 21.26
N ILE A 328 -9.51 40.04 20.69
CA ILE A 328 -8.79 38.94 21.33
C ILE A 328 -7.34 38.92 20.83
N GLU A 329 -6.39 38.81 21.76
CA GLU A 329 -4.98 38.71 21.40
C GLU A 329 -4.69 37.45 20.57
N LYS A 330 -3.76 37.57 19.62
CA LYS A 330 -3.41 36.45 18.74
C LYS A 330 -2.89 35.28 19.57
N GLY A 331 -3.48 34.10 19.37
CA GLY A 331 -3.08 32.86 20.06
C GLY A 331 -3.79 32.63 21.40
N ARG A 332 -4.76 33.49 21.77
CA ARG A 332 -5.62 33.29 22.94
C ARG A 332 -7.03 32.88 22.55
N LYS A 333 -7.70 32.12 23.42
CA LYS A 333 -9.13 31.81 23.29
C LYS A 333 -9.98 32.68 24.23
N PRO A 334 -11.13 33.21 23.78
CA PRO A 334 -12.04 33.91 24.68
C PRO A 334 -12.78 32.91 25.58
N GLU A 335 -12.95 33.26 26.84
CA GLU A 335 -13.62 32.41 27.84
C GLU A 335 -14.57 33.25 28.70
N LEU A 336 -15.76 32.73 28.96
CA LEU A 336 -16.76 33.41 29.78
C LEU A 336 -16.25 33.51 31.22
N CYS A 337 -16.27 34.70 31.79
CA CYS A 337 -15.76 34.92 33.16
C CYS A 337 -16.90 34.98 34.19
N GLU A 338 -16.54 34.82 35.47
CA GLU A 338 -17.46 34.79 36.62
C GLU A 338 -18.21 36.11 36.85
N LEU A 339 -17.75 37.23 36.30
CA LEU A 339 -18.43 38.53 36.37
C LEU A 339 -19.64 38.63 35.42
N SER A 340 -19.89 37.59 34.60
CA SER A 340 -21.04 37.54 33.69
C SER A 340 -22.35 37.46 34.48
N SER A 341 -23.35 38.23 34.05
CA SER A 341 -24.63 38.32 34.76
C SER A 341 -25.81 38.18 33.80
N PHE A 342 -26.67 37.19 34.05
CA PHE A 342 -27.87 36.94 33.26
C PHE A 342 -29.10 37.10 34.13
N SER A 343 -30.01 38.00 33.72
CA SER A 343 -31.29 38.23 34.39
C SER A 343 -32.46 37.98 33.44
N TYR A 344 -33.55 37.42 33.96
CA TYR A 344 -34.68 36.99 33.14
C TYR A 344 -35.98 37.65 33.60
N SER A 345 -36.86 37.95 32.65
CA SER A 345 -38.21 38.49 32.93
C SER A 345 -39.29 37.81 32.09
N LYS A 346 -40.50 37.66 32.64
CA LYS A 346 -41.72 37.31 31.89
C LYS A 346 -42.65 38.52 31.92
N GLY A 347 -42.65 39.30 30.83
CA GLY A 347 -43.27 40.63 30.83
C GLY A 347 -42.54 41.58 31.77
N SER A 348 -43.25 42.14 32.77
CA SER A 348 -42.65 43.03 33.78
C SER A 348 -42.17 42.30 35.05
N LEU A 349 -42.34 40.97 35.13
CA LEU A 349 -41.99 40.19 36.32
C LEU A 349 -40.53 39.69 36.22
N PRO A 350 -39.62 40.10 37.12
CA PRO A 350 -38.28 39.51 37.20
C PRO A 350 -38.37 38.09 37.77
N LEU A 351 -37.56 37.18 37.21
CA LEU A 351 -37.48 35.79 37.64
C LEU A 351 -36.24 35.55 38.49
N ASN A 352 -36.37 34.67 39.48
CA ASN A 352 -35.24 34.16 40.24
C ASN A 352 -34.93 32.74 39.73
N ILE A 353 -33.74 32.55 39.17
CA ILE A 353 -33.35 31.29 38.54
C ILE A 353 -32.80 30.33 39.59
N ASN A 354 -33.21 29.07 39.52
CA ASN A 354 -32.66 28.03 40.39
C ASN A 354 -31.40 27.42 39.77
N ASP A 355 -30.23 27.86 40.23
CA ASP A 355 -28.94 27.39 39.73
C ASP A 355 -28.76 25.87 39.79
N LYS A 356 -29.33 25.20 40.81
CA LYS A 356 -29.22 23.74 40.93
C LYS A 356 -29.89 23.03 39.76
N LYS A 357 -31.10 23.46 39.38
CA LYS A 357 -31.81 22.91 38.21
C LYS A 357 -31.10 23.23 36.91
N VAL A 358 -30.51 24.42 36.78
CA VAL A 358 -29.72 24.80 35.61
C VAL A 358 -28.54 23.85 35.42
N GLN A 359 -27.82 23.53 36.50
CA GLN A 359 -26.74 22.53 36.47
C GLN A 359 -27.24 21.12 36.11
N GLU A 360 -28.42 20.71 36.59
CA GLU A 360 -29.05 19.43 36.19
C GLU A 360 -29.39 19.40 34.69
N TYR A 361 -29.87 20.50 34.12
CA TYR A 361 -30.12 20.63 32.69
C TYR A 361 -28.83 20.65 31.86
N LEU A 362 -27.79 21.39 32.28
CA LEU A 362 -26.48 21.37 31.63
C LEU A 362 -25.86 19.96 31.62
N ALA A 363 -25.95 19.24 32.73
CA ALA A 363 -25.49 17.85 32.81
C ALA A 363 -26.30 16.92 31.89
N THR A 364 -27.59 17.17 31.71
CA THR A 364 -28.44 16.40 30.79
C THR A 364 -28.06 16.65 29.34
N LEU A 365 -27.89 17.92 28.94
CA LEU A 365 -27.43 18.30 27.60
C LEU A 365 -26.06 17.68 27.28
N LYS A 366 -25.14 17.64 28.25
CA LYS A 366 -23.82 17.00 28.09
C LYS A 366 -23.94 15.48 27.87
N ARG A 367 -24.82 14.79 28.62
CA ARG A 367 -25.08 13.35 28.43
C ARG A 367 -25.67 13.04 27.06
N GLU A 368 -26.56 13.88 26.55
CA GLU A 368 -27.13 13.71 25.20
C GLU A 368 -26.04 13.79 24.12
N GLU A 369 -25.07 14.70 24.26
CA GLU A 369 -23.92 14.81 23.34
C GLU A 369 -22.98 13.61 23.41
N GLU A 370 -22.74 13.08 24.62
CA GLU A 370 -21.96 11.85 24.81
C GLU A 370 -22.62 10.65 24.10
N LEU A 371 -23.95 10.51 24.19
CA LEU A 371 -24.69 9.46 23.49
C LEU A 371 -24.59 9.57 21.96
N LEU A 372 -24.67 10.79 21.42
CA LEU A 372 -24.51 11.02 19.98
C LEU A 372 -23.10 10.65 19.50
N ARG A 373 -22.08 10.95 20.31
CA ARG A 373 -20.69 10.56 20.01
C ARG A 373 -20.49 9.05 20.05
N ASP A 374 -21.11 8.36 21.00
CA ASP A 374 -21.08 6.90 21.07
C ASP A 374 -21.75 6.24 19.85
N ASP A 375 -22.82 6.84 19.33
CA ASP A 375 -23.44 6.42 18.07
C ASP A 375 -22.49 6.65 16.88
N ALA A 376 -21.88 7.84 16.81
CA ALA A 376 -20.90 8.21 15.78
C ALA A 376 -19.71 7.24 15.73
N ARG A 377 -19.21 6.80 16.89
CA ARG A 377 -18.11 5.83 17.01
C ARG A 377 -18.46 4.47 16.39
N LYS A 378 -19.70 4.01 16.53
CA LYS A 378 -20.15 2.68 16.08
C LYS A 378 -20.53 2.64 14.61
N ASN A 379 -21.06 3.75 14.07
CA ASN A 379 -21.68 3.80 12.75
C ASN A 379 -20.81 4.56 11.73
N LYS A 380 -19.68 3.96 11.34
CA LYS A 380 -18.66 4.59 10.46
C LYS A 380 -18.52 3.95 9.08
N GLU A 381 -19.12 2.79 8.85
CA GLU A 381 -18.94 2.00 7.63
C GLU A 381 -20.19 2.02 6.75
N LEU A 382 -19.99 1.97 5.43
CA LEU A 382 -21.07 1.70 4.50
C LEU A 382 -21.47 0.23 4.61
N PRO A 383 -22.78 -0.09 4.59
CA PRO A 383 -23.22 -1.46 4.53
C PRO A 383 -22.77 -2.07 3.21
N LEU A 384 -22.04 -3.19 3.29
CA LEU A 384 -21.71 -3.99 2.12
C LEU A 384 -22.95 -4.78 1.68
N PRO A 385 -23.16 -4.96 0.37
CA PRO A 385 -24.24 -5.82 -0.12
C PRO A 385 -24.04 -7.23 0.42
N LYS A 386 -25.14 -7.90 0.76
CA LYS A 386 -25.15 -9.31 1.17
C LYS A 386 -25.83 -10.10 0.08
N GLY A 387 -25.09 -11.00 -0.54
CA GLY A 387 -25.64 -11.95 -1.50
C GLY A 387 -26.10 -13.24 -0.86
N THR A 388 -26.94 -13.97 -1.57
CA THR A 388 -27.31 -15.35 -1.25
C THR A 388 -26.50 -16.29 -2.12
N SER A 389 -25.74 -17.19 -1.50
CA SER A 389 -25.01 -18.22 -2.24
C SER A 389 -25.99 -19.16 -2.94
N HIS A 390 -25.81 -19.31 -4.25
CA HIS A 390 -26.57 -20.23 -5.10
C HIS A 390 -25.63 -21.22 -5.76
N ASP A 391 -26.13 -22.44 -6.02
CA ASP A 391 -25.43 -23.44 -6.81
C ASP A 391 -25.54 -23.13 -8.31
N ILE A 392 -24.87 -22.06 -8.73
CA ILE A 392 -24.90 -21.56 -10.11
C ILE A 392 -24.07 -22.43 -11.06
N GLY A 393 -23.14 -23.21 -10.53
CA GLY A 393 -22.24 -24.09 -11.30
C GLY A 393 -22.83 -25.44 -11.67
N ASN A 394 -23.84 -25.93 -10.94
CA ASN A 394 -24.40 -27.26 -11.19
C ASN A 394 -25.02 -27.39 -12.59
N TYR A 395 -24.59 -28.41 -13.31
CA TYR A 395 -24.98 -28.66 -14.69
C TYR A 395 -25.65 -30.03 -14.84
N ALA A 396 -26.83 -30.03 -15.45
CA ALA A 396 -27.53 -31.25 -15.86
C ALA A 396 -27.29 -31.51 -17.35
N THR A 397 -26.92 -32.74 -17.70
CA THR A 397 -26.65 -33.14 -19.09
C THR A 397 -27.86 -32.91 -19.99
N ILE A 398 -27.64 -32.31 -21.17
CA ILE A 398 -28.69 -32.13 -22.18
C ILE A 398 -29.25 -33.47 -22.69
N LEU A 399 -28.53 -34.58 -22.52
CA LEU A 399 -28.98 -35.90 -22.95
C LEU A 399 -30.30 -36.30 -22.28
N ASN A 400 -30.56 -35.80 -21.07
CA ASN A 400 -31.78 -36.08 -20.33
C ASN A 400 -32.97 -35.20 -20.75
N GLU A 401 -32.73 -34.14 -21.51
CA GLU A 401 -33.78 -33.26 -22.05
C GLU A 401 -34.34 -33.76 -23.40
N PHE A 402 -33.69 -34.75 -24.03
CA PHE A 402 -34.19 -35.37 -25.24
C PHE A 402 -35.39 -36.29 -24.96
N PRO A 403 -36.37 -36.37 -25.87
CA PRO A 403 -37.46 -37.34 -25.74
C PRO A 403 -36.95 -38.78 -25.62
N ASP A 404 -37.62 -39.59 -24.78
CA ASP A 404 -37.22 -40.98 -24.51
C ASP A 404 -37.06 -41.85 -25.77
N THR A 405 -37.76 -41.50 -26.85
CA THR A 405 -37.66 -42.20 -28.14
C THR A 405 -36.25 -42.19 -28.71
N TYR A 406 -35.42 -41.18 -28.39
CA TYR A 406 -34.03 -41.11 -28.83
C TYR A 406 -33.13 -42.12 -28.10
N GLY A 407 -33.51 -42.51 -26.87
CA GLY A 407 -32.79 -43.50 -26.07
C GLY A 407 -31.45 -43.04 -25.54
N VAL A 408 -31.18 -41.73 -25.52
CA VAL A 408 -29.89 -41.13 -25.12
C VAL A 408 -29.83 -40.69 -23.65
N GLY A 409 -30.98 -40.40 -23.03
CA GLY A 409 -31.09 -40.00 -21.62
C GLY A 409 -30.98 -41.17 -20.64
N ILE A 410 -31.19 -40.89 -19.36
CA ILE A 410 -30.99 -41.83 -18.25
C ILE A 410 -31.84 -43.11 -18.35
N SER A 411 -33.05 -43.00 -18.91
CA SER A 411 -33.95 -44.12 -19.20
C SER A 411 -33.33 -45.12 -20.19
N GLY A 412 -32.46 -44.65 -21.09
CA GLY A 412 -31.94 -45.40 -22.22
C GLY A 412 -33.02 -45.80 -23.21
N ILE A 413 -32.75 -46.83 -24.02
CA ILE A 413 -33.70 -47.33 -25.03
C ILE A 413 -34.90 -48.00 -24.35
N ILE A 414 -36.09 -47.43 -24.55
CA ILE A 414 -37.38 -48.01 -24.12
C ILE A 414 -37.89 -48.97 -25.22
N GLY A 415 -38.10 -50.25 -24.88
CA GLY A 415 -38.63 -51.27 -25.81
C GLY A 415 -37.61 -52.36 -26.18
N ASN A 416 -37.73 -52.93 -27.39
CA ASN A 416 -36.87 -54.02 -27.86
C ASN A 416 -35.45 -53.52 -28.19
N GLN A 417 -34.47 -53.92 -27.37
CA GLN A 417 -33.05 -53.65 -27.63
C GLN A 417 -32.53 -54.53 -28.78
N SER A 418 -31.97 -53.91 -29.82
CA SER A 418 -31.15 -54.57 -30.83
C SER A 418 -29.73 -53.98 -30.80
N PRO A 419 -28.69 -54.74 -31.19
CA PRO A 419 -27.32 -54.23 -31.27
C PRO A 419 -27.20 -52.98 -32.16
N GLU A 420 -27.98 -52.91 -33.24
CA GLU A 420 -28.02 -51.76 -34.14
C GLU A 420 -28.65 -50.53 -33.48
N ARG A 421 -29.75 -50.71 -32.71
CA ARG A 421 -30.37 -49.60 -31.97
C ARG A 421 -29.47 -49.07 -30.87
N ASP A 422 -28.76 -49.95 -30.17
CA ASP A 422 -27.76 -49.58 -29.16
C ASP A 422 -26.60 -48.80 -29.78
N ALA A 423 -26.11 -49.24 -30.94
CA ALA A 423 -25.05 -48.53 -31.67
C ALA A 423 -25.47 -47.12 -32.11
N LEU A 424 -26.68 -46.96 -32.65
CA LEU A 424 -27.21 -45.65 -33.06
C LEU A 424 -27.40 -44.70 -31.87
N ALA A 425 -27.91 -45.20 -30.75
CA ALA A 425 -28.06 -44.40 -29.53
C ALA A 425 -26.70 -43.94 -29.01
N LYS A 426 -25.71 -44.83 -28.96
CA LYS A 426 -24.32 -44.49 -28.56
C LYS A 426 -23.67 -43.50 -29.51
N GLN A 427 -23.91 -43.62 -30.82
CA GLN A 427 -23.40 -42.66 -31.81
C GLN A 427 -23.96 -41.26 -31.56
N LEU A 428 -25.27 -41.15 -31.30
CA LEU A 428 -25.90 -39.87 -30.99
C LEU A 428 -25.44 -39.31 -29.64
N GLN A 429 -25.30 -40.16 -28.60
CA GLN A 429 -24.72 -39.75 -27.33
C GLN A 429 -23.32 -39.17 -27.54
N GLY A 430 -22.45 -39.87 -28.29
CA GLY A 430 -21.11 -39.40 -28.62
C GLY A 430 -21.10 -38.04 -29.36
N TYR A 431 -22.05 -37.82 -30.27
CA TYR A 431 -22.20 -36.53 -30.96
C TYR A 431 -22.62 -35.40 -30.00
N LEU A 432 -23.58 -35.66 -29.12
CA LEU A 432 -24.14 -34.67 -28.19
C LEU A 432 -23.19 -34.30 -27.05
N LEU A 433 -22.35 -35.24 -26.61
CA LEU A 433 -21.34 -35.04 -25.55
C LEU A 433 -20.42 -33.85 -25.83
N PHE A 434 -20.14 -33.54 -27.09
CA PHE A 434 -19.32 -32.38 -27.46
C PHE A 434 -19.97 -31.06 -27.00
N PHE A 435 -21.26 -30.87 -27.28
CA PHE A 435 -22.00 -29.68 -26.87
C PHE A 435 -22.23 -29.66 -25.36
N ASP A 436 -22.50 -30.84 -24.79
CA ASP A 436 -22.73 -31.03 -23.36
C ASP A 436 -21.51 -30.59 -22.54
N GLN A 437 -20.30 -30.98 -22.95
CA GLN A 437 -19.07 -30.57 -22.26
C GLN A 437 -18.81 -29.06 -22.38
N ILE A 438 -19.10 -28.46 -23.54
CA ILE A 438 -18.94 -27.00 -23.73
C ILE A 438 -19.84 -26.25 -22.75
N LEU A 439 -21.11 -26.67 -22.64
CA LEU A 439 -22.06 -26.07 -21.70
C LEU A 439 -21.62 -26.28 -20.26
N ALA A 440 -21.24 -27.51 -19.87
CA ALA A 440 -20.69 -27.81 -18.54
C ALA A 440 -19.52 -26.88 -18.18
N GLY A 441 -18.63 -26.61 -19.15
CA GLY A 441 -17.56 -25.63 -19.05
C GLY A 441 -18.06 -24.22 -18.77
N TYR A 442 -19.06 -23.72 -19.50
CA TYR A 442 -19.61 -22.38 -19.25
C TYR A 442 -20.23 -22.22 -17.86
N PHE A 443 -20.99 -23.21 -17.37
CA PHE A 443 -21.52 -23.18 -16.01
C PHE A 443 -20.40 -23.19 -14.96
N LYS A 444 -19.34 -23.96 -15.19
CA LYS A 444 -18.17 -23.95 -14.29
C LYS A 444 -17.42 -22.62 -14.32
N HIS A 445 -17.29 -21.98 -15.47
CA HIS A 445 -16.73 -20.63 -15.55
C HIS A 445 -17.55 -19.63 -14.74
N LEU A 446 -18.88 -19.69 -14.84
CA LEU A 446 -19.78 -18.80 -14.09
C LEU A 446 -19.58 -18.95 -12.58
N GLU A 447 -19.46 -20.17 -12.07
CA GLU A 447 -19.14 -20.46 -10.66
C GLU A 447 -17.79 -19.84 -10.24
N LYS A 448 -16.80 -19.88 -11.13
CA LYS A 448 -15.42 -19.45 -10.87
C LYS A 448 -15.17 -17.95 -11.08
N VAL A 449 -16.16 -17.17 -11.54
CA VAL A 449 -16.02 -15.71 -11.75
C VAL A 449 -15.51 -15.00 -10.49
N LYS A 450 -16.04 -15.36 -9.32
CA LYS A 450 -15.63 -14.78 -8.03
C LYS A 450 -14.16 -15.04 -7.70
N GLU A 451 -13.61 -16.19 -8.08
CA GLU A 451 -12.20 -16.52 -7.87
C GLU A 451 -11.31 -15.82 -8.90
N VAL A 452 -11.77 -15.72 -10.16
CA VAL A 452 -11.05 -15.00 -11.23
C VAL A 452 -10.94 -13.50 -10.93
N LEU A 453 -11.97 -12.89 -10.35
CA LEU A 453 -11.95 -11.47 -9.97
C LEU A 453 -11.27 -11.19 -8.61
N SER A 454 -10.87 -12.24 -7.89
CA SER A 454 -10.22 -12.10 -6.59
C SER A 454 -8.81 -11.51 -6.71
N ILE A 455 -8.47 -10.60 -5.78
CA ILE A 455 -7.13 -10.01 -5.65
C ILE A 455 -6.12 -10.99 -5.04
N ASN A 456 -6.58 -12.01 -4.32
CA ASN A 456 -5.70 -12.85 -3.49
C ASN A 456 -4.82 -13.84 -4.29
N GLY A 457 -5.02 -13.96 -5.60
CA GLY A 457 -4.05 -14.57 -6.52
C GLY A 457 -3.80 -16.07 -6.33
N GLY A 458 -4.70 -16.77 -5.62
CA GLY A 458 -4.55 -18.21 -5.38
C GLY A 458 -4.74 -19.06 -6.64
N LEU A 459 -5.47 -18.54 -7.63
CA LEU A 459 -5.89 -19.29 -8.81
C LEU A 459 -4.91 -19.12 -9.96
N LYS A 460 -4.22 -20.21 -10.30
CA LYS A 460 -3.22 -20.24 -11.39
C LYS A 460 -3.82 -20.42 -12.79
N ARG A 461 -5.08 -20.87 -12.89
CA ARG A 461 -5.77 -21.17 -14.16
C ARG A 461 -6.88 -20.17 -14.42
N THR A 462 -7.23 -19.98 -15.69
CA THR A 462 -8.29 -19.04 -16.12
C THR A 462 -9.39 -19.71 -16.95
N PHE A 463 -9.20 -20.96 -17.36
CA PHE A 463 -10.26 -21.81 -17.87
C PHE A 463 -10.65 -22.91 -16.88
N PHE A 464 -11.93 -23.27 -16.88
CA PHE A 464 -12.51 -24.27 -15.98
C PHE A 464 -13.49 -25.18 -16.69
N THR A 465 -13.57 -26.41 -16.24
CA THR A 465 -14.59 -27.37 -16.66
C THR A 465 -15.02 -28.26 -15.50
N GLN A 466 -16.13 -28.96 -15.69
CA GLN A 466 -16.61 -29.95 -14.74
C GLN A 466 -16.96 -31.26 -15.45
N ALA A 467 -16.87 -32.36 -14.70
CA ALA A 467 -17.22 -33.68 -15.21
C ALA A 467 -18.72 -33.79 -15.50
N LEU A 468 -19.07 -34.38 -16.64
CA LEU A 468 -20.44 -34.72 -16.98
C LEU A 468 -20.92 -35.88 -16.10
N LYS A 469 -22.06 -35.69 -15.43
CA LYS A 469 -22.64 -36.64 -14.47
C LYS A 469 -23.92 -37.25 -15.02
N ASN A 470 -24.31 -38.41 -14.47
CA ASN A 470 -25.59 -39.08 -14.74
C ASN A 470 -25.79 -39.56 -16.20
N ILE A 471 -24.72 -39.94 -16.90
CA ILE A 471 -24.78 -40.47 -18.27
C ILE A 471 -24.64 -41.99 -18.26
N LYS A 472 -25.66 -42.69 -18.77
CA LYS A 472 -25.68 -44.16 -18.83
C LYS A 472 -24.70 -44.68 -19.87
N GLY A 473 -23.75 -45.52 -19.45
CA GLY A 473 -22.75 -46.13 -20.34
C GLY A 473 -21.62 -45.17 -20.75
N PHE A 474 -21.39 -44.10 -19.98
CA PHE A 474 -20.38 -43.08 -20.26
C PHE A 474 -18.96 -43.65 -20.50
N ASP A 475 -18.53 -44.61 -19.68
CA ASP A 475 -17.21 -45.28 -19.80
C ASP A 475 -17.01 -46.01 -21.13
N GLN A 476 -18.09 -46.29 -21.86
CA GLN A 476 -18.04 -46.92 -23.19
C GLN A 476 -17.88 -45.88 -24.32
N LEU A 477 -18.13 -44.60 -24.03
CA LEU A 477 -18.15 -43.50 -25.01
C LEU A 477 -16.85 -42.69 -25.02
N VAL A 478 -16.23 -42.52 -23.84
CA VAL A 478 -15.01 -41.74 -23.67
C VAL A 478 -13.93 -42.53 -22.95
N SER A 479 -12.68 -42.28 -23.33
CA SER A 479 -11.49 -42.87 -22.70
C SER A 479 -10.62 -41.76 -22.13
N ARG A 480 -9.98 -41.97 -20.97
CA ARG A 480 -9.09 -40.99 -20.30
C ARG A 480 -9.81 -39.70 -19.89
N TYR A 481 -11.06 -39.82 -19.46
CA TYR A 481 -11.85 -38.72 -18.92
C TYR A 481 -11.92 -38.89 -17.39
N ASP A 482 -11.47 -37.89 -16.64
CA ASP A 482 -11.57 -37.92 -15.18
C ASP A 482 -12.97 -37.47 -14.75
N THR A 483 -13.68 -38.35 -14.05
CA THR A 483 -15.05 -38.11 -13.56
C THR A 483 -15.10 -37.72 -12.09
N GLU A 484 -14.00 -37.87 -11.36
CA GLU A 484 -13.94 -37.65 -9.91
C GLU A 484 -13.36 -36.27 -9.57
N ASP A 485 -12.45 -35.77 -10.41
CA ASP A 485 -11.65 -34.58 -10.14
C ASP A 485 -11.74 -33.57 -11.30
N ASP A 486 -12.59 -32.56 -11.12
CA ASP A 486 -12.80 -31.47 -12.08
C ASP A 486 -11.50 -30.72 -12.40
N ASP A 487 -10.56 -30.65 -11.45
CA ASP A 487 -9.31 -29.94 -11.65
C ASP A 487 -8.36 -30.71 -12.58
N LYS A 488 -8.27 -32.03 -12.42
CA LYS A 488 -7.53 -32.90 -13.35
C LYS A 488 -8.18 -32.92 -14.73
N LEU A 489 -9.51 -32.93 -14.79
CA LEU A 489 -10.23 -32.87 -16.07
C LEU A 489 -9.93 -31.54 -16.79
N THR A 490 -9.98 -30.43 -16.06
CA THR A 490 -9.63 -29.11 -16.58
C THR A 490 -8.20 -29.10 -17.12
N ASP A 491 -7.24 -29.64 -16.38
CA ASP A 491 -5.85 -29.73 -16.85
C ASP A 491 -5.72 -30.61 -18.10
N SER A 492 -6.48 -31.70 -18.19
CA SER A 492 -6.45 -32.57 -19.37
C SER A 492 -7.06 -31.93 -20.61
N LEU A 493 -8.05 -31.04 -20.48
CA LEU A 493 -8.78 -30.45 -21.62
C LEU A 493 -8.27 -29.06 -22.01
N TYR A 494 -7.88 -28.23 -21.04
CA TYR A 494 -7.61 -26.81 -21.25
C TYR A 494 -6.18 -26.37 -20.93
N LYS A 495 -5.34 -27.16 -20.23
CA LYS A 495 -4.00 -26.72 -19.83
C LYS A 495 -3.16 -26.18 -21.00
N GLU A 496 -3.19 -26.84 -22.15
CA GLU A 496 -2.42 -26.39 -23.33
C GLU A 496 -3.04 -25.16 -24.04
N LEU A 497 -4.30 -24.84 -23.76
CA LEU A 497 -5.03 -23.71 -24.33
C LEU A 497 -5.09 -22.50 -23.39
N ASP A 498 -4.87 -22.71 -22.10
CA ASP A 498 -4.95 -21.70 -21.06
C ASP A 498 -3.63 -20.94 -20.93
N ASN A 499 -3.50 -19.81 -21.65
CA ASN A 499 -2.42 -18.85 -21.35
C ASN A 499 -2.76 -18.07 -20.07
N SER A 500 -2.68 -18.76 -18.94
CA SER A 500 -3.22 -18.27 -17.68
C SER A 500 -2.50 -17.03 -17.17
N VAL A 501 -1.18 -16.93 -17.38
CA VAL A 501 -0.36 -15.78 -16.99
C VAL A 501 -0.77 -14.52 -17.75
N GLU A 502 -0.96 -14.63 -19.07
CA GLU A 502 -1.37 -13.49 -19.90
C GLU A 502 -2.79 -13.03 -19.52
N ARG A 503 -3.75 -13.95 -19.47
CA ARG A 503 -5.14 -13.62 -19.13
C ARG A 503 -5.28 -13.07 -17.72
N ARG A 504 -4.54 -13.62 -16.76
CA ARG A 504 -4.53 -13.11 -15.38
C ARG A 504 -3.93 -11.70 -15.32
N ASN A 505 -2.89 -11.41 -16.11
CA ASN A 505 -2.36 -10.05 -16.22
C ASN A 505 -3.42 -9.05 -16.71
N GLU A 506 -4.22 -9.40 -17.71
CA GLU A 506 -5.31 -8.55 -18.20
C GLU A 506 -6.37 -8.28 -17.13
N VAL A 507 -6.75 -9.31 -16.37
CA VAL A 507 -7.69 -9.17 -15.25
C VAL A 507 -7.12 -8.25 -14.17
N LEU A 508 -5.85 -8.42 -13.79
CA LEU A 508 -5.21 -7.54 -12.82
C LEU A 508 -5.07 -6.11 -13.33
N ASP A 509 -4.77 -5.89 -14.61
CA ASP A 509 -4.72 -4.56 -15.20
C ASP A 509 -6.08 -3.87 -15.13
N HIS A 510 -7.17 -4.61 -15.38
CA HIS A 510 -8.52 -4.12 -15.16
C HIS A 510 -8.76 -3.73 -13.69
N LEU A 511 -8.39 -4.58 -12.73
CA LEU A 511 -8.57 -4.29 -11.30
C LEU A 511 -7.74 -3.09 -10.82
N ILE A 512 -6.47 -3.00 -11.24
CA ILE A 512 -5.55 -1.88 -10.95
C ILE A 512 -6.10 -0.57 -11.53
N SER A 513 -6.67 -0.61 -12.73
CA SER A 513 -7.21 0.58 -13.39
C SER A 513 -8.36 1.24 -12.63
N ARG A 514 -9.08 0.50 -11.77
CA ARG A 514 -10.14 1.05 -10.89
C ARG A 514 -9.60 2.09 -9.91
N PHE A 515 -8.30 2.03 -9.62
CA PHE A 515 -7.59 2.98 -8.76
C PHE A 515 -6.76 4.01 -9.56
N ALA A 516 -6.96 4.08 -10.88
CA ALA A 516 -6.20 4.94 -11.79
C ALA A 516 -4.67 4.69 -11.80
N GLU A 517 -4.25 3.48 -11.44
CA GLU A 517 -2.85 3.07 -11.46
C GLU A 517 -2.52 2.32 -12.77
N THR A 518 -1.25 2.26 -13.16
CA THR A 518 -0.79 1.52 -14.35
C THR A 518 0.60 0.92 -14.15
N PHE A 519 0.81 -0.27 -14.68
CA PHE A 519 2.09 -0.99 -14.68
C PHE A 519 2.73 -1.06 -16.08
N SER A 520 2.24 -0.30 -17.06
CA SER A 520 2.70 -0.38 -18.45
C SER A 520 4.21 -0.12 -18.59
N ASP A 521 4.71 0.98 -18.00
CA ASP A 521 6.13 1.35 -18.07
C ASP A 521 7.01 0.31 -17.38
N TYR A 522 6.60 -0.16 -16.20
CA TYR A 522 7.28 -1.24 -15.48
C TYR A 522 7.36 -2.51 -16.33
N THR A 523 6.24 -2.93 -16.91
CA THR A 523 6.13 -4.14 -17.74
C THR A 523 7.05 -4.04 -18.96
N PHE A 524 7.10 -2.87 -19.61
CA PHE A 524 7.98 -2.63 -20.75
C PHE A 524 9.46 -2.77 -20.38
N VAL A 525 9.90 -2.10 -19.29
CA VAL A 525 11.28 -2.17 -18.81
C VAL A 525 11.64 -3.62 -18.43
N MET A 526 10.75 -4.32 -17.72
CA MET A 526 10.98 -5.71 -17.34
C MET A 526 11.13 -6.63 -18.56
N LYS A 527 10.26 -6.48 -19.58
CA LYS A 527 10.37 -7.23 -20.85
C LYS A 527 11.70 -6.98 -21.56
N SER A 528 12.20 -5.74 -21.52
CA SER A 528 13.52 -5.41 -22.05
C SER A 528 14.67 -6.08 -21.28
N LEU A 529 14.55 -6.21 -19.95
CA LEU A 529 15.59 -6.77 -19.08
C LEU A 529 15.66 -8.31 -19.11
N TYR A 530 14.52 -8.99 -19.19
CA TYR A 530 14.43 -10.44 -18.96
C TYR A 530 13.77 -11.22 -20.10
N GLY A 531 13.26 -10.55 -21.15
CA GLY A 531 12.58 -11.23 -22.25
C GLY A 531 11.21 -11.80 -21.85
N LYS A 532 10.74 -12.83 -22.56
CA LYS A 532 9.32 -13.26 -22.55
C LYS A 532 8.78 -13.77 -21.21
N SER A 533 9.62 -14.38 -20.36
CA SER A 533 9.15 -14.95 -19.07
C SER A 533 8.85 -13.91 -17.99
N THR A 534 8.93 -12.61 -18.30
CA THR A 534 8.65 -11.56 -17.30
C THR A 534 7.19 -11.43 -16.92
N ASP A 535 6.28 -11.95 -17.73
CA ASP A 535 4.85 -11.82 -17.44
C ASP A 535 4.47 -12.48 -16.10
N GLU A 536 5.18 -13.54 -15.68
CA GLU A 536 5.01 -14.15 -14.34
C GLU A 536 5.50 -13.24 -13.20
N ILE A 537 6.65 -12.59 -13.36
CA ILE A 537 7.23 -11.70 -12.34
C ILE A 537 6.39 -10.43 -12.23
N VAL A 538 5.99 -9.87 -13.37
CA VAL A 538 5.09 -8.72 -13.44
C VAL A 538 3.75 -9.06 -12.81
N LEU A 539 3.20 -10.25 -13.09
CA LEU A 539 1.98 -10.74 -12.47
C LEU A 539 2.10 -10.75 -10.94
N SER A 540 3.14 -11.41 -10.41
CA SER A 540 3.38 -11.46 -8.96
C SER A 540 3.53 -10.07 -8.33
N ASN A 541 4.20 -9.14 -9.01
CA ASN A 541 4.36 -7.77 -8.53
C ASN A 541 3.05 -6.98 -8.55
N LYS A 542 2.20 -7.15 -9.57
CA LYS A 542 0.84 -6.58 -9.62
C LYS A 542 -0.04 -7.12 -8.49
N GLU A 543 0.02 -8.42 -8.21
CA GLU A 543 -0.72 -9.02 -7.10
C GLU A 543 -0.27 -8.45 -5.75
N ASN A 544 1.05 -8.39 -5.51
CA ASN A 544 1.59 -7.80 -4.28
C ASN A 544 1.22 -6.32 -4.13
N PHE A 545 1.22 -5.57 -5.24
CA PHE A 545 0.80 -4.16 -5.24
C PHE A 545 -0.67 -4.00 -4.86
N LEU A 546 -1.57 -4.79 -5.45
CA LEU A 546 -3.01 -4.75 -5.13
C LEU A 546 -3.29 -5.21 -3.70
N LYS A 547 -2.65 -6.29 -3.23
CA LYS A 547 -2.80 -6.82 -1.86
C LYS A 547 -2.43 -5.77 -0.81
N GLU A 548 -1.41 -4.96 -1.08
CA GLU A 548 -0.94 -3.91 -0.17
C GLU A 548 -1.54 -2.54 -0.46
N TYR A 549 -2.42 -2.41 -1.46
CA TYR A 549 -2.82 -1.11 -2.03
C TYR A 549 -3.46 -0.16 -1.02
N THR A 550 -4.17 -0.68 -0.02
CA THR A 550 -4.74 0.11 1.08
C THR A 550 -3.68 0.97 1.75
N SER A 551 -2.55 0.37 2.14
CA SER A 551 -1.41 1.08 2.71
C SER A 551 -0.67 1.93 1.67
N LEU A 552 -0.48 1.43 0.45
CA LEU A 552 0.24 2.16 -0.60
C LEU A 552 -0.51 3.42 -1.06
N SER A 553 -1.84 3.45 -0.92
CA SER A 553 -2.65 4.61 -1.24
C SER A 553 -2.76 5.57 -0.07
N LYS A 554 -3.14 5.08 1.12
CA LYS A 554 -3.39 5.90 2.31
C LYS A 554 -2.12 6.52 2.89
N ASP A 555 -1.03 5.75 2.94
CA ASP A 555 0.18 6.12 3.69
C ASP A 555 1.20 6.94 2.86
N ARG A 556 0.87 7.39 1.64
CA ARG A 556 1.82 8.07 0.72
C ARG A 556 2.69 9.16 1.39
N GLY A 557 2.06 10.02 2.19
CA GLY A 557 2.72 11.14 2.88
C GLY A 557 3.42 10.78 4.19
N LEU A 558 3.33 9.53 4.66
CA LEU A 558 3.84 9.10 5.96
C LEU A 558 5.38 9.13 5.98
N GLY A 559 5.94 9.84 6.96
CA GLY A 559 7.36 9.86 7.28
C GLY A 559 7.76 8.75 8.25
N TYR A 560 9.07 8.57 8.45
CA TYR A 560 9.60 7.57 9.39
C TYR A 560 9.17 7.88 10.84
N ASN A 561 8.70 6.86 11.58
CA ASN A 561 8.38 7.00 12.99
C ASN A 561 9.64 6.74 13.83
N TYR A 562 10.32 7.82 14.21
CA TYR A 562 11.56 7.73 14.97
C TYR A 562 11.37 7.55 16.48
N THR A 563 10.14 7.52 17.02
CA THR A 563 9.92 7.37 18.47
C THR A 563 9.78 5.92 18.92
N LEU A 564 9.86 4.96 17.98
CA LEU A 564 9.84 3.54 18.30
C LEU A 564 11.22 3.08 18.80
N ILE A 565 11.26 2.47 19.98
CA ILE A 565 12.49 2.11 20.70
C ILE A 565 12.83 0.62 20.64
N GLY A 566 11.90 -0.24 20.20
CA GLY A 566 12.13 -1.68 20.09
C GLY A 566 13.24 -1.97 19.08
N GLU A 567 14.12 -2.93 19.36
CA GLU A 567 15.19 -3.29 18.42
C GLU A 567 14.63 -3.74 17.06
N SER A 568 13.47 -4.42 17.06
CA SER A 568 12.72 -4.82 15.88
C SER A 568 12.02 -3.68 15.14
N ASP A 569 11.96 -2.48 15.73
CA ASP A 569 11.34 -1.29 15.14
C ASP A 569 12.37 -0.35 14.50
N ILE A 570 13.66 -0.60 14.73
CA ILE A 570 14.78 0.24 14.26
C ILE A 570 15.45 -0.39 13.03
N TRP A 571 15.64 -1.71 13.01
CA TRP A 571 16.33 -2.40 11.93
C TRP A 571 15.70 -3.76 11.65
N ASN A 572 15.79 -4.22 10.40
CA ASN A 572 15.01 -5.34 9.85
C ASN A 572 13.50 -5.16 10.04
N THR A 573 13.02 -3.93 9.81
CA THR A 573 11.68 -3.49 10.17
C THR A 573 10.86 -3.00 8.98
N GLY A 574 9.54 -3.01 9.14
CA GLY A 574 8.57 -2.35 8.25
C GLY A 574 8.30 -0.88 8.59
N ASN A 575 8.92 -0.34 9.65
CA ASN A 575 8.90 1.09 9.98
C ASN A 575 9.72 1.87 8.93
N ILE A 576 9.09 2.19 7.80
CA ILE A 576 9.67 2.98 6.71
C ILE A 576 8.68 4.06 6.30
N SER A 577 9.16 5.08 5.59
CA SER A 577 8.24 6.09 5.03
C SER A 577 7.29 5.45 4.01
N GLY A 578 6.05 5.96 3.93
CA GLY A 578 5.06 5.42 3.00
C GLY A 578 5.43 5.64 1.54
N VAL A 579 6.11 6.75 1.23
CA VAL A 579 6.68 6.99 -0.11
C VAL A 579 7.76 5.96 -0.46
N GLN A 580 8.62 5.58 0.48
CA GLN A 580 9.63 4.53 0.28
C GLN A 580 8.97 3.18 0.00
N LYS A 581 7.92 2.83 0.76
CA LYS A 581 7.14 1.60 0.54
C LYS A 581 6.50 1.58 -0.86
N ARG A 582 5.85 2.69 -1.25
CA ARG A 582 5.18 2.83 -2.54
C ARG A 582 6.14 2.76 -3.72
N ILE A 583 7.24 3.53 -3.67
CA ILE A 583 8.31 3.46 -4.68
C ILE A 583 8.82 2.03 -4.79
N ALA A 584 9.11 1.37 -3.67
CA ALA A 584 9.61 0.00 -3.71
C ALA A 584 8.67 -0.97 -4.44
N ARG A 585 7.35 -0.87 -4.22
CA ARG A 585 6.37 -1.72 -4.92
C ARG A 585 6.22 -1.37 -6.41
N LEU A 586 6.25 -0.09 -6.78
CA LEU A 586 6.22 0.34 -8.20
C LEU A 586 7.48 -0.05 -8.98
N LEU A 587 8.62 -0.20 -8.28
CA LEU A 587 9.87 -0.73 -8.85
C LEU A 587 9.93 -2.26 -8.82
N GLY A 588 8.93 -2.95 -8.26
CA GLY A 588 8.95 -4.39 -8.08
C GLY A 588 10.03 -4.89 -7.12
N ILE A 589 10.45 -4.07 -6.15
CA ILE A 589 11.38 -4.48 -5.08
C ILE A 589 10.64 -5.46 -4.17
N LYS A 590 11.17 -6.69 -4.10
CA LYS A 590 10.56 -7.79 -3.34
C LYS A 590 10.52 -7.50 -1.84
N ASN A 591 11.64 -7.03 -1.29
CA ASN A 591 11.78 -6.71 0.12
C ASN A 591 12.17 -5.23 0.33
N TYR A 592 11.22 -4.42 0.81
CA TYR A 592 11.43 -3.01 1.13
C TYR A 592 11.80 -2.75 2.59
N THR A 593 11.86 -3.78 3.44
CA THR A 593 12.22 -3.61 4.86
C THR A 593 13.58 -2.95 5.00
N GLN A 594 13.72 -2.14 6.04
CA GLN A 594 14.97 -1.46 6.34
C GLN A 594 15.96 -2.46 6.94
N ARG A 595 16.89 -2.96 6.12
CA ARG A 595 17.81 -4.06 6.44
C ARG A 595 19.18 -3.82 5.80
N ASN A 596 20.15 -4.66 6.12
CA ASN A 596 21.45 -4.64 5.42
C ASN A 596 21.28 -5.09 3.96
N LEU A 597 21.68 -4.22 3.02
CA LEU A 597 21.78 -4.48 1.59
C LEU A 597 23.22 -4.75 1.17
N SER A 598 24.21 -4.24 1.92
CA SER A 598 25.64 -4.52 1.70
C SER A 598 25.99 -6.01 1.82
N GLN A 599 25.25 -6.75 2.66
CA GLN A 599 25.35 -8.19 2.82
C GLN A 599 24.62 -8.89 1.68
N SER A 600 25.35 -9.20 0.62
CA SER A 600 24.80 -9.87 -0.56
C SER A 600 24.82 -11.41 -0.42
N PRO A 601 23.78 -12.11 -0.92
CA PRO A 601 23.84 -13.55 -1.17
C PRO A 601 24.90 -13.95 -2.22
N VAL A 602 25.40 -12.98 -2.99
CA VAL A 602 26.44 -13.14 -4.00
C VAL A 602 27.81 -12.85 -3.39
N SER A 603 28.75 -13.78 -3.57
CA SER A 603 30.15 -13.60 -3.21
C SER A 603 31.02 -13.67 -4.46
N ILE A 604 31.74 -12.59 -4.75
CA ILE A 604 32.83 -12.58 -5.75
C ILE A 604 34.12 -12.86 -5.01
N ILE A 605 34.82 -13.91 -5.43
CA ILE A 605 36.02 -14.45 -4.80
C ILE A 605 37.20 -14.11 -5.70
N GLU A 606 38.16 -13.35 -5.17
CA GLU A 606 39.45 -13.13 -5.80
C GLU A 606 40.44 -14.23 -5.36
N ALA A 607 41.10 -14.85 -6.32
CA ALA A 607 42.20 -15.77 -6.10
C ALA A 607 43.45 -15.27 -6.82
N VAL A 608 44.58 -15.22 -6.13
CA VAL A 608 45.88 -14.84 -6.69
C VAL A 608 46.69 -16.09 -6.99
N GLU A 609 46.80 -16.44 -8.26
CA GLU A 609 47.65 -17.55 -8.72
C GLU A 609 48.82 -16.99 -9.55
N ASN A 610 50.06 -17.32 -9.16
CA ASN A 610 51.28 -16.88 -9.86
C ASN A 610 51.38 -15.35 -10.08
N GLY A 611 50.87 -14.55 -9.14
CA GLY A 611 50.88 -13.08 -9.23
C GLY A 611 49.83 -12.48 -10.19
N LYS A 612 48.95 -13.31 -10.78
CA LYS A 612 47.80 -12.84 -11.56
C LYS A 612 46.53 -13.01 -10.73
N LYS A 613 45.73 -11.95 -10.67
CA LYS A 613 44.41 -11.96 -10.04
C LYS A 613 43.44 -12.71 -10.96
N SER A 614 42.65 -13.59 -10.37
CA SER A 614 41.55 -14.29 -11.00
C SER A 614 40.30 -14.17 -10.15
N PHE A 615 39.13 -14.08 -10.77
CA PHE A 615 37.86 -13.85 -10.10
C PHE A 615 36.90 -14.99 -10.41
N THR A 616 36.20 -15.47 -9.40
CA THR A 616 35.09 -16.43 -9.52
C THR A 616 33.94 -15.94 -8.65
N TRP A 617 32.77 -16.56 -8.75
CA TRP A 617 31.59 -16.12 -8.00
C TRP A 617 30.74 -17.30 -7.53
N LYS A 618 30.00 -17.09 -6.44
CA LYS A 618 29.03 -18.02 -5.87
C LYS A 618 27.80 -17.26 -5.40
N ILE A 619 26.63 -17.86 -5.54
CA ILE A 619 25.36 -17.37 -5.00
C ILE A 619 24.89 -18.35 -3.95
N LYS A 620 24.58 -17.85 -2.76
CA LYS A 620 24.06 -18.63 -1.63
C LYS A 620 22.56 -18.34 -1.45
N ASP A 621 21.83 -19.28 -0.86
CA ASP A 621 20.47 -19.04 -0.36
C ASP A 621 20.51 -18.52 1.09
N LYS A 622 19.33 -18.31 1.68
CA LYS A 622 19.18 -17.84 3.07
C LYS A 622 19.77 -18.80 4.11
N ASP A 623 19.88 -20.08 3.78
CA ASP A 623 20.45 -21.13 4.63
C ASP A 623 21.99 -21.22 4.46
N GLY A 624 22.58 -20.37 3.62
CA GLY A 624 24.01 -20.36 3.30
C GLY A 624 24.42 -21.45 2.30
N SER A 625 23.48 -22.20 1.73
CA SER A 625 23.75 -23.24 0.73
C SER A 625 24.04 -22.63 -0.63
N ILE A 626 25.05 -23.14 -1.34
CA ILE A 626 25.39 -22.65 -2.68
C ILE A 626 24.30 -23.07 -3.67
N VAL A 627 23.62 -22.06 -4.24
CA VAL A 627 22.61 -22.22 -5.29
C VAL A 627 23.29 -22.22 -6.66
N LEU A 628 24.19 -21.31 -6.96
CA LEU A 628 24.95 -21.33 -8.22
C LEU A 628 26.40 -20.94 -7.99
N SER A 629 27.29 -21.48 -8.80
CA SER A 629 28.69 -21.08 -8.82
C SER A 629 29.22 -21.02 -10.25
N SER A 630 30.17 -20.11 -10.48
CA SER A 630 30.87 -20.02 -11.75
C SER A 630 31.59 -21.32 -12.12
N VAL A 631 31.63 -21.63 -13.41
CA VAL A 631 32.45 -22.72 -13.95
C VAL A 631 33.87 -22.28 -14.25
N ASN A 632 34.04 -21.01 -14.63
CA ASN A 632 35.32 -20.45 -15.08
C ASN A 632 35.87 -19.43 -14.07
N THR A 633 37.15 -19.11 -14.23
CA THR A 633 37.79 -17.97 -13.57
C THR A 633 38.02 -16.86 -14.58
N TYR A 634 37.89 -15.62 -14.14
CA TYR A 634 37.94 -14.42 -14.98
C TYR A 634 39.09 -13.51 -14.59
N THR A 635 39.58 -12.71 -15.54
CA THR A 635 40.72 -11.80 -15.30
C THR A 635 40.34 -10.54 -14.55
N THR A 636 39.07 -10.15 -14.57
CA THR A 636 38.55 -8.95 -13.90
C THR A 636 37.20 -9.24 -13.23
N GLU A 637 36.92 -8.52 -12.15
CA GLU A 637 35.65 -8.59 -11.43
C GLU A 637 34.45 -8.21 -12.32
N HIS A 638 34.63 -7.25 -13.22
CA HIS A 638 33.58 -6.83 -14.15
C HIS A 638 33.12 -7.97 -15.05
N ILE A 639 34.05 -8.75 -15.62
CA ILE A 639 33.71 -9.90 -16.48
C ILE A 639 33.05 -11.00 -15.64
N ALA A 640 33.54 -11.25 -14.42
CA ALA A 640 32.91 -12.20 -13.51
C ALA A 640 31.46 -11.78 -13.16
N THR A 641 31.24 -10.49 -12.90
CA THR A 641 29.91 -9.93 -12.60
C THR A 641 28.98 -10.01 -13.82
N LYS A 642 29.50 -9.76 -15.03
CA LYS A 642 28.73 -9.94 -16.26
C LYS A 642 28.27 -11.39 -16.41
N ASN A 643 29.18 -12.35 -16.24
CA ASN A 643 28.83 -13.76 -16.32
C ASN A 643 27.84 -14.21 -15.23
N LEU A 644 27.98 -13.71 -14.00
CA LEU A 644 27.00 -13.89 -12.92
C LEU A 644 25.61 -13.39 -13.35
N ASN A 645 25.55 -12.16 -13.85
CA ASN A 645 24.33 -11.52 -14.33
C ASN A 645 23.68 -12.34 -15.45
N ASP A 646 24.49 -12.85 -16.39
CA ASP A 646 24.03 -13.72 -17.48
C ASP A 646 23.45 -15.02 -16.92
N ALA A 647 24.12 -15.68 -15.95
CA ALA A 647 23.62 -16.91 -15.34
C ALA A 647 22.28 -16.70 -14.60
N MET A 648 22.13 -15.56 -13.91
CA MET A 648 20.86 -15.19 -13.29
C MET A 648 19.77 -14.94 -14.33
N TYR A 649 20.07 -14.18 -15.37
CA TYR A 649 19.17 -13.94 -16.50
C TYR A 649 18.68 -15.25 -17.09
N GLN A 650 19.60 -16.14 -17.49
CA GLN A 650 19.26 -17.43 -18.11
C GLN A 650 18.38 -18.30 -17.21
N THR A 651 18.55 -18.22 -15.89
CA THR A 651 17.72 -18.95 -14.92
C THR A 651 16.32 -18.32 -14.78
N ILE A 652 16.23 -16.98 -14.76
CA ILE A 652 14.96 -16.23 -14.67
C ILE A 652 14.12 -16.39 -15.94
N GLN A 653 14.77 -16.60 -17.09
CA GLN A 653 14.11 -16.82 -18.38
C GLN A 653 13.29 -18.11 -18.48
N ILE A 654 13.52 -19.06 -17.58
CA ILE A 654 12.85 -20.36 -17.61
C ILE A 654 11.40 -20.18 -17.18
N ASP A 655 10.47 -20.33 -18.12
CA ASP A 655 9.03 -20.33 -17.86
C ASP A 655 8.66 -21.45 -16.88
N GLN A 656 7.80 -21.14 -15.90
CA GLN A 656 7.45 -22.09 -14.85
C GLN A 656 6.60 -23.25 -15.37
N GLU A 657 5.69 -23.01 -16.31
CA GLU A 657 4.82 -24.04 -16.85
C GLU A 657 5.62 -24.99 -17.76
N ASP A 658 6.51 -24.44 -18.59
CA ASP A 658 7.43 -25.23 -19.41
C ASP A 658 8.37 -26.08 -18.54
N LEU A 659 8.82 -25.53 -17.42
CA LEU A 659 9.61 -26.26 -16.44
C LEU A 659 8.82 -27.43 -15.86
N GLU A 660 7.61 -27.19 -15.33
CA GLU A 660 6.75 -28.24 -14.76
C GLU A 660 6.45 -29.34 -15.80
N LYS A 661 6.11 -28.97 -17.04
CA LYS A 661 5.90 -29.93 -18.15
C LYS A 661 7.15 -30.76 -18.45
N ALA A 662 8.33 -30.13 -18.44
CA ALA A 662 9.58 -30.84 -18.70
C ALA A 662 9.93 -31.81 -17.56
N LEU A 663 9.69 -31.42 -16.31
CA LEU A 663 9.91 -32.26 -15.13
C LEU A 663 8.92 -33.44 -15.07
N ASP A 664 7.65 -33.24 -15.45
CA ASP A 664 6.64 -34.29 -15.53
C ASP A 664 6.99 -35.37 -16.58
N LYS A 665 7.65 -34.99 -17.68
CA LYS A 665 8.14 -35.97 -18.67
C LYS A 665 9.16 -36.94 -18.06
N LEU A 666 9.93 -36.49 -17.07
CA LEU A 666 10.90 -37.31 -16.34
C LEU A 666 10.22 -38.34 -15.40
N ASP A 667 8.90 -38.31 -15.22
CA ASP A 667 8.17 -39.32 -14.43
C ASP A 667 7.50 -40.39 -15.29
N LYS A 668 7.34 -40.15 -16.59
CA LYS A 668 6.51 -40.99 -17.48
C LYS A 668 7.23 -42.24 -17.98
N GLU A 669 8.56 -42.32 -17.83
CA GLU A 669 9.37 -43.45 -18.31
C GLU A 669 10.02 -44.22 -17.15
N LYS A 670 10.50 -45.44 -17.42
CA LYS A 670 11.18 -46.24 -16.39
C LYS A 670 12.48 -45.53 -15.96
N PRO A 671 12.83 -45.53 -14.67
CA PRO A 671 14.01 -44.83 -14.16
C PRO A 671 15.33 -45.22 -14.87
N GLU A 672 15.45 -46.48 -15.29
CA GLU A 672 16.64 -46.98 -16.00
C GLU A 672 16.77 -46.40 -17.42
N ASP A 673 15.64 -46.24 -18.12
CA ASP A 673 15.61 -45.66 -19.47
C ASP A 673 15.96 -44.17 -19.41
N ILE A 674 15.39 -43.45 -18.44
CA ILE A 674 15.69 -42.03 -18.20
C ILE A 674 17.17 -41.82 -17.87
N LEU A 675 17.76 -42.67 -17.04
CA LEU A 675 19.18 -42.58 -16.70
C LEU A 675 20.07 -42.70 -17.94
N ASN A 676 19.74 -43.58 -18.88
CA ASN A 676 20.48 -43.72 -20.13
C ASN A 676 20.29 -42.50 -21.03
N LYS A 677 19.05 -42.04 -21.21
CA LYS A 677 18.74 -40.82 -21.99
C LYS A 677 19.43 -39.57 -21.45
N LEU A 678 19.52 -39.43 -20.12
CA LEU A 678 20.25 -38.35 -19.46
C LEU A 678 21.77 -38.48 -19.64
N LYS A 679 22.33 -39.70 -19.62
CA LYS A 679 23.76 -39.94 -19.89
C LYS A 679 24.14 -39.62 -21.33
N ASP A 680 23.28 -40.00 -22.28
CA ASP A 680 23.46 -39.72 -23.71
C ASP A 680 23.09 -38.27 -24.07
N CYS A 681 22.54 -37.53 -23.11
CA CYS A 681 22.04 -36.17 -23.24
C CYS A 681 21.11 -36.00 -24.46
N GLU A 682 20.07 -36.83 -24.52
CA GLU A 682 18.98 -36.61 -25.47
C GLU A 682 18.36 -35.24 -25.21
N LYS A 683 18.21 -34.42 -26.27
CA LYS A 683 17.82 -33.00 -26.16
C LYS A 683 16.54 -32.79 -25.36
N ASP A 684 15.54 -33.65 -25.55
CA ASP A 684 14.23 -33.51 -24.92
C ASP A 684 14.20 -33.92 -23.42
N PHE A 685 15.30 -34.49 -22.92
CA PHE A 685 15.42 -34.98 -21.54
C PHE A 685 16.51 -34.26 -20.75
N CYS A 686 17.69 -34.05 -21.35
CA CYS A 686 18.80 -33.42 -20.64
C CYS A 686 18.74 -31.89 -20.66
N LEU A 687 17.92 -31.27 -21.52
CA LEU A 687 17.80 -29.83 -21.62
C LEU A 687 16.38 -29.39 -21.22
N ILE A 688 16.30 -28.52 -20.21
CA ILE A 688 15.07 -27.91 -19.72
C ILE A 688 15.26 -26.39 -19.77
N GLY A 689 14.73 -25.75 -20.83
CA GLY A 689 15.04 -24.35 -21.11
C GLY A 689 16.55 -24.14 -21.21
N ASN A 690 17.10 -23.34 -20.30
CA ASN A 690 18.54 -23.04 -20.20
C ASN A 690 19.28 -23.90 -19.15
N ILE A 691 18.64 -24.95 -18.62
CA ILE A 691 19.22 -25.90 -17.67
C ILE A 691 19.61 -27.18 -18.40
N LYS A 692 20.86 -27.60 -18.24
CA LYS A 692 21.38 -28.88 -18.71
C LYS A 692 21.62 -29.83 -17.54
N ILE A 693 20.85 -30.91 -17.49
CA ILE A 693 20.99 -31.98 -16.49
C ILE A 693 22.21 -32.83 -16.82
N LYS A 694 22.97 -33.20 -15.78
CA LYS A 694 24.17 -34.03 -15.86
C LYS A 694 24.13 -35.15 -14.83
N VAL A 695 24.66 -36.29 -15.24
CA VAL A 695 24.85 -37.48 -14.38
C VAL A 695 26.35 -37.63 -14.11
N SER A 696 26.72 -37.67 -12.83
CA SER A 696 28.09 -37.92 -12.37
C SER A 696 28.51 -39.38 -12.59
N GLN A 697 29.81 -39.67 -12.53
CA GLN A 697 30.32 -41.04 -12.69
C GLN A 697 29.75 -42.04 -11.66
N GLY A 698 29.34 -41.55 -10.48
CA GLY A 698 28.70 -42.35 -9.43
C GLY A 698 27.19 -42.53 -9.58
N GLY A 699 26.57 -42.01 -10.65
CA GLY A 699 25.12 -42.09 -10.88
C GLY A 699 24.29 -41.00 -10.21
N ASN A 700 24.91 -40.06 -9.48
CA ASN A 700 24.23 -38.92 -8.87
C ASN A 700 24.05 -37.76 -9.87
N TYR A 701 23.10 -36.84 -9.62
CA TYR A 701 22.66 -35.82 -10.56
C TYR A 701 23.07 -34.39 -10.15
N TYR A 702 23.45 -33.58 -11.13
CA TYR A 702 23.66 -32.14 -10.95
C TYR A 702 23.21 -31.41 -12.21
N PHE A 703 23.15 -30.08 -12.20
CA PHE A 703 22.79 -29.34 -13.40
C PHE A 703 23.68 -28.13 -13.66
N GLU A 704 23.72 -27.75 -14.93
CA GLU A 704 24.52 -26.69 -15.52
C GLU A 704 23.58 -25.65 -16.13
N ILE A 705 23.87 -24.35 -15.94
CA ILE A 705 23.19 -23.27 -16.67
C ILE A 705 23.99 -22.99 -17.93
N ILE A 706 23.31 -22.96 -19.07
CA ILE A 706 23.90 -22.65 -20.37
C ILE A 706 23.50 -21.25 -20.83
N ASP A 707 24.33 -20.64 -21.67
CA ASP A 707 23.97 -19.42 -22.40
C ASP A 707 23.06 -19.72 -23.60
N ASP A 708 22.46 -18.66 -24.14
CA ASP A 708 21.59 -18.68 -25.31
C ASP A 708 22.36 -18.65 -26.65
N THR A 709 23.69 -18.80 -26.61
CA THR A 709 24.50 -18.83 -27.82
C THR A 709 24.30 -20.14 -28.58
N ALA A 710 24.58 -20.13 -29.89
CA ALA A 710 24.52 -21.35 -30.70
C ALA A 710 25.42 -22.50 -30.18
N GLN A 711 26.44 -22.17 -29.38
CA GLN A 711 27.36 -23.14 -28.77
C GLN A 711 26.88 -23.65 -27.40
N GLN A 712 25.90 -23.00 -26.78
CA GLN A 712 25.33 -23.35 -25.47
C GLN A 712 26.42 -23.54 -24.41
N ASN A 713 27.24 -22.51 -24.21
CA ASN A 713 28.37 -22.59 -23.28
C ASN A 713 27.85 -22.69 -21.85
N VAL A 714 28.51 -23.52 -21.04
CA VAL A 714 28.18 -23.63 -19.62
C VAL A 714 28.72 -22.41 -18.88
N ILE A 715 27.82 -21.65 -18.27
CA ILE A 715 28.13 -20.41 -17.56
C ILE A 715 28.07 -20.57 -16.04
N ALA A 716 27.24 -21.48 -15.52
CA ALA A 716 27.16 -21.76 -14.09
C ALA A 716 26.84 -23.22 -13.79
N VAL A 717 27.10 -23.66 -12.56
CA VAL A 717 26.77 -25.02 -12.08
C VAL A 717 26.05 -24.98 -10.75
N HIS A 718 25.17 -25.96 -10.52
CA HIS A 718 24.52 -26.24 -9.25
C HIS A 718 24.92 -27.64 -8.75
N LYS A 719 25.26 -27.77 -7.46
CA LYS A 719 25.56 -29.05 -6.78
C LYS A 719 26.59 -29.97 -7.46
N LYS A 720 27.48 -29.44 -8.33
CA LYS A 720 28.52 -30.25 -9.00
C LYS A 720 29.45 -31.01 -8.04
N THR A 721 29.76 -30.43 -6.88
CA THR A 721 30.64 -31.04 -5.85
C THR A 721 29.89 -31.88 -4.82
N ASN A 722 28.57 -31.74 -4.72
CA ASN A 722 27.71 -32.56 -3.85
C ASN A 722 26.39 -32.87 -4.58
N PRO A 723 26.41 -33.76 -5.59
CA PRO A 723 25.27 -33.99 -6.49
C PRO A 723 24.09 -34.68 -5.78
N TYR A 724 22.89 -34.51 -6.31
CA TYR A 724 21.66 -35.14 -5.81
C TYR A 724 21.70 -36.67 -5.97
N PRO A 725 21.30 -37.43 -4.94
CA PRO A 725 21.35 -38.89 -5.01
C PRO A 725 20.21 -39.49 -5.84
N THR A 726 19.07 -38.79 -5.94
CA THR A 726 17.89 -39.27 -6.67
C THR A 726 17.41 -38.25 -7.71
N LEU A 727 16.70 -38.75 -8.73
CA LEU A 727 16.06 -37.90 -9.74
C LEU A 727 14.99 -37.00 -9.12
N GLN A 728 14.25 -37.50 -8.12
CA GLN A 728 13.24 -36.71 -7.43
C GLN A 728 13.85 -35.53 -6.68
N ASP A 729 14.98 -35.73 -5.99
CA ASP A 729 15.70 -34.64 -5.31
C ASP A 729 16.23 -33.60 -6.31
N LEU A 730 16.68 -34.04 -7.49
CA LEU A 730 17.10 -33.14 -8.57
C LEU A 730 15.93 -32.26 -9.03
N LYS A 731 14.75 -32.86 -9.28
CA LYS A 731 13.55 -32.11 -9.73
C LYS A 731 13.18 -31.01 -8.73
N VAL A 732 13.07 -31.38 -7.45
CA VAL A 732 12.81 -30.43 -6.36
C VAL A 732 13.92 -29.37 -6.28
N GLY A 733 15.17 -29.76 -6.51
CA GLY A 733 16.31 -28.85 -6.54
C GLY A 733 16.25 -27.84 -7.69
N ILE A 734 15.84 -28.26 -8.89
CA ILE A 734 15.66 -27.39 -10.05
C ILE A 734 14.52 -26.40 -9.78
N GLU A 735 13.36 -26.88 -9.32
CA GLU A 735 12.21 -26.04 -8.98
C GLU A 735 12.56 -25.01 -7.91
N LYS A 736 13.23 -25.44 -6.82
CA LYS A 736 13.70 -24.53 -5.75
C LYS A 736 14.65 -23.47 -6.31
N THR A 737 15.54 -23.84 -7.23
CA THR A 737 16.51 -22.91 -7.84
C THR A 737 15.82 -21.86 -8.69
N VAL A 738 14.93 -22.26 -9.61
CA VAL A 738 14.19 -21.32 -10.46
C VAL A 738 13.29 -20.42 -9.62
N LYS A 739 12.57 -20.98 -8.65
CA LYS A 739 11.72 -20.23 -7.70
C LYS A 739 12.54 -19.22 -6.89
N TYR A 740 13.74 -19.62 -6.43
CA TYR A 740 14.62 -18.74 -5.68
C TYR A 740 14.96 -17.49 -6.49
N PHE A 741 15.45 -17.62 -7.73
CA PHE A 741 15.79 -16.45 -8.55
C PHE A 741 14.58 -15.59 -8.92
N LYS A 742 13.46 -16.21 -9.30
CA LYS A 742 12.23 -15.49 -9.68
C LYS A 742 11.61 -14.74 -8.51
N TYR A 743 11.50 -15.34 -7.32
CA TYR A 743 10.63 -14.83 -6.26
C TYR A 743 11.33 -14.51 -4.92
N GLU A 744 12.50 -15.07 -4.63
CA GLU A 744 13.12 -14.95 -3.29
C GLU A 744 14.44 -14.18 -3.27
N PHE A 745 15.28 -14.35 -4.29
CA PHE A 745 16.56 -13.67 -4.45
C PHE A 745 16.33 -12.17 -4.56
N THR A 746 17.02 -11.40 -3.72
CA THR A 746 17.01 -9.94 -3.79
C THR A 746 18.28 -9.35 -3.16
N GLU A 747 19.03 -8.60 -3.97
CA GLU A 747 20.04 -7.63 -3.52
C GLU A 747 19.45 -6.21 -3.44
N GLU A 748 18.18 -6.06 -3.80
CA GLU A 748 17.54 -4.77 -4.00
C GLU A 748 16.89 -4.27 -2.70
N GLY A 749 16.86 -2.95 -2.58
CA GLY A 749 16.23 -2.25 -1.49
C GLY A 749 16.36 -0.75 -1.70
N ILE A 750 15.83 0.01 -0.75
CA ILE A 750 15.81 1.47 -0.80
C ILE A 750 15.91 1.98 0.63
N PHE A 751 16.78 2.96 0.86
CA PHE A 751 16.79 3.75 2.09
C PHE A 751 16.37 5.18 1.77
N LEU A 752 15.58 5.78 2.66
CA LEU A 752 15.19 7.18 2.58
C LEU A 752 15.59 7.88 3.87
N VAL A 753 16.41 8.92 3.74
CA VAL A 753 16.90 9.72 4.88
C VAL A 753 16.27 11.11 4.81
N GLU A 754 15.50 11.47 5.83
CA GLU A 754 14.91 12.80 5.99
C GLU A 754 15.91 13.76 6.61
N HIS A 755 16.28 14.82 5.88
CA HIS A 755 17.30 15.74 6.35
C HIS A 755 16.83 16.52 7.59
N LEU A 756 15.55 16.89 7.67
CA LEU A 756 15.00 17.60 8.83
C LEU A 756 15.28 16.88 10.16
N LEU A 757 15.27 15.54 10.17
CA LEU A 757 15.53 14.73 11.36
C LEU A 757 17.01 14.69 11.77
N LEU A 758 17.92 14.96 10.82
CA LEU A 758 19.36 15.06 11.04
C LEU A 758 19.74 16.36 11.75
N LYS A 759 18.85 17.37 11.75
CA LYS A 759 19.11 18.63 12.46
C LYS A 759 19.32 18.34 13.95
N PRO A 760 20.51 18.64 14.51
CA PRO A 760 20.80 18.41 15.92
C PRO A 760 19.89 19.28 16.78
N THR A 761 18.80 18.70 17.28
CA THR A 761 17.82 19.37 18.13
C THR A 761 17.50 18.49 19.31
N VAL A 762 17.64 19.07 20.50
CA VAL A 762 17.15 18.47 21.73
C VAL A 762 15.67 18.78 21.79
N LYS A 763 14.82 17.76 21.67
CA LYS A 763 13.42 17.93 22.02
C LYS A 763 13.30 17.77 23.53
N ASP A 764 13.39 18.90 24.21
CA ASP A 764 12.85 19.01 25.57
C ASP A 764 11.34 19.22 25.43
N TYR A 765 10.63 18.16 25.05
CA TYR A 765 9.22 18.15 25.35
C TYR A 765 9.17 18.18 26.88
N LYS A 766 8.81 19.32 27.47
CA LYS A 766 8.55 19.46 28.91
C LYS A 766 7.32 18.63 29.30
N LEU A 767 7.38 17.32 29.09
CA LEU A 767 6.33 16.33 29.34
C LEU A 767 6.34 15.88 30.79
N MET A 768 7.41 16.15 31.54
CA MET A 768 7.53 15.73 32.92
C MET A 768 6.90 16.76 33.86
N GLY A 769 5.62 16.56 34.19
CA GLY A 769 5.26 16.55 35.61
C GLY A 769 6.15 15.49 36.27
N GLY A 770 6.73 15.77 37.43
CA GLY A 770 7.86 15.00 38.01
C GLY A 770 7.62 13.49 38.13
N ILE A 771 8.63 12.79 38.70
CA ILE A 771 8.75 11.33 38.87
C ILE A 771 7.48 10.60 39.44
N GLY A 772 6.44 11.32 39.88
CA GLY A 772 5.22 10.79 40.49
C GLY A 772 3.97 10.59 39.60
N CYS A 773 4.00 10.85 38.29
CA CYS A 773 2.82 10.65 37.42
C CYS A 773 2.64 9.18 36.98
N MET A 774 2.30 8.29 37.91
CA MET A 774 1.96 6.89 37.64
C MET A 774 0.45 6.72 37.38
N SER A 775 0.07 6.16 36.23
CA SER A 775 -1.25 5.56 36.03
C SER A 775 -1.11 4.03 35.94
N ILE A 776 -2.03 3.29 36.54
CA ILE A 776 -1.94 1.83 36.75
C ILE A 776 -2.08 1.02 35.45
N GLU A 777 -2.41 1.67 34.32
CA GLU A 777 -2.63 1.02 33.02
C GLU A 777 -1.88 1.68 31.83
N GLY A 778 -1.06 2.70 32.07
CA GLY A 778 -0.28 3.38 31.03
C GLY A 778 1.10 2.75 30.81
N SER A 779 1.51 2.55 29.56
CA SER A 779 2.86 2.09 29.23
C SER A 779 3.91 3.09 29.75
N PHE A 780 4.75 2.64 30.67
CA PHE A 780 5.88 3.40 31.18
C PHE A 780 6.88 3.66 30.04
N ARG A 781 7.03 4.93 29.63
CA ARG A 781 8.15 5.37 28.78
C ARG A 781 9.02 6.29 29.59
N ILE A 782 10.09 5.75 30.17
CA ILE A 782 11.16 6.61 30.69
C ILE A 782 11.83 7.21 29.46
N MET A 783 11.65 8.51 29.22
CA MET A 783 12.41 9.25 28.18
C MET A 783 13.90 9.41 28.51
N TYR A 784 14.39 8.72 29.55
CA TYR A 784 15.75 8.74 30.07
C TYR A 784 16.11 7.39 30.67
N ASP A 785 16.36 6.39 29.83
CA ASP A 785 17.05 5.20 30.29
C ASP A 785 18.57 5.42 30.13
N LEU A 786 19.18 5.94 31.19
CA LEU A 786 20.63 5.88 31.39
C LEU A 786 20.99 4.50 31.95
N GLU A 787 20.67 3.42 31.24
CA GLU A 787 21.34 2.16 31.50
C GLU A 787 22.62 2.12 30.65
N GLU A 788 23.70 2.48 31.31
CA GLU A 788 25.08 2.40 30.84
C GLU A 788 25.38 1.00 30.27
N LYS A 789 25.36 0.86 28.95
CA LYS A 789 26.15 -0.15 28.26
C LYS A 789 27.00 0.50 27.17
N GLU A 790 28.30 0.53 27.47
CA GLU A 790 29.44 0.90 26.65
C GLU A 790 29.51 2.39 26.23
N ILE A 791 30.25 3.15 27.04
CA ILE A 791 30.81 4.45 26.67
C ILE A 791 31.81 4.21 25.52
N PRO A 792 31.64 4.79 24.32
CA PRO A 792 32.69 4.79 23.32
C PRO A 792 33.88 5.60 23.83
N THR A 793 35.08 5.16 23.51
CA THR A 793 36.38 5.69 23.97
C THR A 793 36.74 7.10 23.45
N THR A 794 35.78 7.87 22.95
CA THR A 794 35.95 9.20 22.34
C THR A 794 35.09 10.25 23.03
N ASP A 795 35.64 11.45 23.23
CA ASP A 795 34.92 12.58 23.83
C ASP A 795 33.67 12.92 22.98
N PRO A 796 32.50 13.19 23.59
CA PRO A 796 31.27 13.49 22.85
C PRO A 796 31.40 14.79 22.04
N VAL A 797 31.09 14.72 20.74
CA VAL A 797 31.02 15.88 19.85
C VAL A 797 29.93 16.83 20.34
N LYS A 798 30.23 18.13 20.37
CA LYS A 798 29.24 19.14 20.77
C LYS A 798 28.15 19.23 19.72
N TYR A 799 26.90 19.44 20.15
CA TYR A 799 25.76 19.61 19.25
C TYR A 799 25.95 20.67 18.15
N SER A 800 26.67 21.75 18.44
CA SER A 800 27.00 22.80 17.49
C SER A 800 27.91 22.34 16.34
N GLU A 801 28.58 21.20 16.48
CA GLU A 801 29.53 20.65 15.52
C GLU A 801 28.93 19.53 14.66
N ALA A 802 27.70 19.09 14.95
CA ALA A 802 27.00 18.01 14.25
C ALA A 802 26.01 18.50 13.17
N PHE A 803 26.07 19.78 12.78
CA PHE A 803 25.23 20.32 11.72
C PHE A 803 25.76 19.92 10.33
N MET A 804 24.84 19.71 9.38
CA MET A 804 25.13 19.71 7.95
C MET A 804 25.76 21.03 7.50
N ASP A 805 26.77 20.96 6.64
CA ASP A 805 27.37 22.15 6.05
C ASP A 805 26.42 22.82 5.04
N SER A 806 26.32 24.14 5.12
CA SER A 806 25.79 24.98 4.05
C SER A 806 26.92 25.27 3.06
N CYS A 807 26.61 25.39 1.76
CA CYS A 807 27.60 25.56 0.69
C CYS A 807 28.68 26.63 0.99
N GLU A 808 29.90 26.42 0.49
CA GLU A 808 31.00 27.38 0.59
C GLU A 808 30.69 28.66 -0.22
N GLY A 809 30.67 29.82 0.44
CA GLY A 809 30.49 31.14 -0.17
C GLY A 809 29.02 31.58 -0.35
N CYS A 810 28.58 32.52 0.49
CA CYS A 810 27.26 33.18 0.37
C CYS A 810 27.31 34.39 -0.60
N GLU A 811 27.55 34.17 -1.89
CA GLU A 811 27.61 35.30 -2.84
C GLU A 811 26.22 35.79 -3.29
N THR A 812 25.19 34.94 -3.24
CA THR A 812 23.83 35.30 -3.67
C THR A 812 22.73 34.83 -2.73
N ASP A 813 22.75 33.57 -2.26
CA ASP A 813 21.77 33.03 -1.30
C ASP A 813 22.42 31.98 -0.37
N VAL A 814 21.87 31.85 0.84
CA VAL A 814 22.26 30.79 1.80
C VAL A 814 21.52 29.49 1.47
N PHE A 815 22.25 28.37 1.47
CA PHE A 815 21.67 27.05 1.22
C PHE A 815 21.06 26.48 2.52
N ASP A 816 19.76 26.18 2.50
CA ASP A 816 19.09 25.42 3.56
C ASP A 816 19.23 23.91 3.29
N PRO A 817 20.02 23.15 4.09
CA PRO A 817 20.25 21.73 3.88
C PRO A 817 19.15 20.83 4.50
N TYR A 818 18.21 21.39 5.27
CA TYR A 818 17.26 20.63 6.09
C TYR A 818 15.84 20.63 5.54
N SER A 819 15.30 21.81 5.23
CA SER A 819 13.88 21.96 4.91
C SER A 819 13.49 21.19 3.65
N TYR A 820 12.52 20.29 3.77
CA TYR A 820 11.93 19.54 2.65
C TYR A 820 12.98 18.87 1.76
N ARG A 821 13.97 18.22 2.36
CA ARG A 821 15.03 17.48 1.64
C ARG A 821 15.14 16.05 2.11
N VAL A 822 15.36 15.17 1.15
CA VAL A 822 15.60 13.74 1.39
C VAL A 822 16.79 13.25 0.58
N SER A 823 17.48 12.25 1.12
CA SER A 823 18.45 11.44 0.37
C SER A 823 17.89 10.03 0.19
N VAL A 824 17.85 9.56 -1.06
CA VAL A 824 17.42 8.22 -1.43
C VAL A 824 18.66 7.42 -1.81
N VAL A 825 18.92 6.34 -1.08
CA VAL A 825 20.12 5.49 -1.26
C VAL A 825 19.69 4.12 -1.78
N LEU A 826 20.28 3.70 -2.90
CA LEU A 826 19.97 2.46 -3.63
C LEU A 826 21.26 1.66 -3.89
N PRO A 827 21.27 0.32 -3.72
CA PRO A 827 22.42 -0.53 -4.01
C PRO A 827 22.64 -0.65 -5.53
N GLY A 828 23.46 0.23 -6.12
CA GLY A 828 23.72 0.31 -7.55
C GLY A 828 24.37 -0.93 -8.16
N PHE A 829 24.91 -1.85 -7.34
CA PHE A 829 25.46 -3.13 -7.78
C PHE A 829 24.42 -4.24 -7.98
N ALA A 830 23.17 -4.08 -7.51
CA ALA A 830 22.13 -5.08 -7.70
C ALA A 830 21.83 -5.27 -9.20
N TYR A 831 21.52 -6.50 -9.62
CA TYR A 831 21.38 -6.87 -11.04
C TYR A 831 20.54 -5.87 -11.88
N ARG A 832 19.27 -5.61 -11.50
CA ARG A 832 18.42 -4.64 -12.24
C ARG A 832 18.91 -3.22 -12.11
N PHE A 833 19.49 -2.89 -10.96
CA PHE A 833 20.00 -1.56 -10.67
C PHE A 833 21.32 -1.28 -11.39
N GLN A 834 21.92 -2.24 -12.11
CA GLN A 834 23.04 -1.97 -13.01
C GLN A 834 22.59 -1.49 -14.39
N ASP A 835 21.32 -1.70 -14.75
CA ASP A 835 20.77 -1.36 -16.06
C ASP A 835 20.41 0.15 -16.15
N PRO A 836 20.93 0.90 -17.14
CA PRO A 836 20.68 2.33 -17.27
C PRO A 836 19.21 2.70 -17.52
N ASP A 837 18.47 1.89 -18.28
CA ASP A 837 17.07 2.16 -18.60
C ASP A 837 16.19 1.95 -17.37
N PHE A 838 16.46 0.88 -16.60
CA PHE A 838 15.82 0.66 -15.31
C PHE A 838 16.12 1.79 -14.34
N ARG A 839 17.36 2.29 -14.27
CA ARG A 839 17.69 3.45 -13.41
C ARG A 839 16.92 4.69 -13.80
N ARG A 840 16.82 5.00 -15.09
CA ARG A 840 16.04 6.17 -15.56
C ARG A 840 14.56 6.02 -15.19
N TYR A 841 14.00 4.82 -15.39
CA TYR A 841 12.64 4.52 -14.94
C TYR A 841 12.51 4.72 -13.41
N ALA A 842 13.42 4.15 -12.63
CA ALA A 842 13.39 4.24 -11.18
C ALA A 842 13.52 5.68 -10.66
N GLU A 843 14.43 6.47 -11.21
CA GLU A 843 14.58 7.89 -10.89
C GLU A 843 13.33 8.70 -11.26
N THR A 844 12.66 8.35 -12.36
CA THR A 844 11.40 8.99 -12.76
C THR A 844 10.30 8.68 -11.77
N VAL A 845 10.12 7.41 -11.40
CA VAL A 845 9.15 6.97 -10.38
C VAL A 845 9.43 7.66 -9.04
N ILE A 846 10.69 7.68 -8.57
CA ILE A 846 11.07 8.35 -7.32
C ILE A 846 10.66 9.83 -7.35
N ARG A 847 10.87 10.53 -8.47
CA ARG A 847 10.52 11.96 -8.59
C ARG A 847 9.02 12.22 -8.72
N GLN A 848 8.27 11.29 -9.30
CA GLN A 848 6.81 11.39 -9.43
C GLN A 848 6.09 11.11 -8.10
N GLU A 849 6.64 10.19 -7.31
CA GLU A 849 6.02 9.74 -6.06
C GLU A 849 6.39 10.62 -4.85
N ILE A 850 7.53 11.32 -4.88
CA ILE A 850 7.91 12.26 -3.83
C ILE A 850 7.06 13.55 -3.95
N PRO A 851 6.54 14.10 -2.83
CA PRO A 851 5.80 15.36 -2.85
C PRO A 851 6.57 16.49 -3.54
N ALA A 852 5.91 17.27 -4.40
CA ALA A 852 6.56 18.24 -5.29
C ALA A 852 7.39 19.33 -4.57
N HIS A 853 7.11 19.61 -3.30
CA HIS A 853 7.85 20.57 -2.49
C HIS A 853 9.10 19.97 -1.82
N ILE A 854 9.27 18.64 -1.88
CA ILE A 854 10.40 17.90 -1.30
C ILE A 854 11.43 17.60 -2.39
N LEU A 855 12.68 17.98 -2.13
CA LEU A 855 13.79 17.75 -3.04
C LEU A 855 14.56 16.48 -2.67
N ALA A 856 14.61 15.54 -3.60
CA ALA A 856 15.32 14.27 -3.45
C ALA A 856 16.71 14.28 -4.10
N LYS A 857 17.73 13.89 -3.33
CA LYS A 857 19.05 13.48 -3.84
C LYS A 857 19.06 11.96 -4.00
N ILE A 858 19.19 11.46 -5.22
CA ILE A 858 19.22 10.02 -5.50
C ILE A 858 20.68 9.57 -5.63
N CYS A 859 21.07 8.56 -4.84
CA CYS A 859 22.41 8.01 -4.78
C CYS A 859 22.37 6.50 -5.10
N TRP A 860 22.98 6.11 -6.21
CA TRP A 860 23.26 4.73 -6.55
C TRP A 860 24.64 4.34 -6.00
N VAL A 861 24.68 3.60 -4.89
CA VAL A 861 25.91 3.33 -4.14
C VAL A 861 26.51 1.97 -4.53
N GLY A 862 27.83 1.91 -4.58
CA GLY A 862 28.60 0.75 -5.07
C GLY A 862 29.09 -0.25 -4.04
N ASP A 863 29.59 -1.35 -4.62
CA ASP A 863 30.33 -2.51 -4.12
C ASP A 863 29.63 -3.48 -3.15
N ARG A 864 29.81 -4.78 -3.44
CA ARG A 864 29.40 -5.90 -2.59
C ARG A 864 30.48 -6.13 -1.53
N LEU A 865 30.09 -6.60 -0.34
CA LEU A 865 31.08 -7.16 0.59
C LEU A 865 31.72 -8.42 -0.03
N SER A 866 33.02 -8.37 -0.34
CA SER A 866 33.80 -9.53 -0.78
C SER A 866 34.37 -10.31 0.43
N GLU A 867 34.62 -11.62 0.28
CA GLU A 867 35.15 -12.46 1.38
C GLU A 867 36.60 -12.09 1.78
N GLN A 868 37.36 -11.32 0.98
CA GLN A 868 38.81 -11.11 1.19
C GLN A 868 39.37 -9.69 0.93
N GLN A 869 38.58 -8.68 0.56
CA GLN A 869 39.10 -7.30 0.40
C GLN A 869 38.24 -6.22 1.06
N THR A 870 38.94 -5.31 1.73
CA THR A 870 38.54 -3.93 2.06
C THR A 870 38.33 -3.13 0.78
N ALA A 871 37.17 -3.27 0.14
CA ALA A 871 36.68 -2.25 -0.78
C ALA A 871 36.22 -1.02 0.04
N GLN A 872 36.16 0.16 -0.59
CA GLN A 872 35.51 1.34 0.00
C GLN A 872 34.04 0.97 0.28
N ASN A 873 33.76 0.62 1.54
CA ASN A 873 32.51 -0.01 1.97
C ASN A 873 31.39 1.02 2.19
N ASP A 874 31.22 1.98 1.27
CA ASP A 874 30.37 3.16 1.45
C ASP A 874 28.94 2.80 1.92
N LEU A 875 28.34 1.74 1.35
CA LEU A 875 26.99 1.29 1.73
C LEU A 875 26.96 0.63 3.12
N SER A 876 27.95 -0.21 3.44
CA SER A 876 28.01 -0.87 4.76
C SER A 876 28.32 0.15 5.87
N GLU A 877 29.20 1.12 5.60
CA GLU A 877 29.50 2.22 6.53
C GLU A 877 28.26 3.08 6.74
N PHE A 878 27.53 3.41 5.67
CA PHE A 878 26.23 4.08 5.76
C PHE A 878 25.21 3.28 6.57
N GLU A 879 25.05 1.98 6.33
CA GLU A 879 24.09 1.13 7.06
C GLU A 879 24.40 1.08 8.56
N VAL A 880 25.68 0.95 8.93
CA VAL A 880 26.14 0.96 10.33
C VAL A 880 25.85 2.32 10.98
N ALA A 881 26.25 3.41 10.33
CA ALA A 881 26.02 4.76 10.82
C ALA A 881 24.52 5.09 10.93
N PHE A 882 23.73 4.70 9.93
CA PHE A 882 22.28 4.96 9.90
C PHE A 882 21.55 4.17 10.99
N LYS A 883 21.87 2.88 11.16
CA LYS A 883 21.33 2.06 12.25
C LYS A 883 21.67 2.66 13.62
N LYS A 884 22.91 3.11 13.82
CA LYS A 884 23.34 3.75 15.07
C LYS A 884 22.61 5.07 15.32
N TYR A 885 22.51 5.94 14.31
CA TYR A 885 21.74 7.18 14.37
C TYR A 885 20.28 6.95 14.77
N LEU A 886 19.58 6.00 14.14
CA LEU A 886 18.18 5.72 14.46
C LEU A 886 18.01 5.17 15.88
N SER A 887 18.96 4.34 16.31
CA SER A 887 19.01 3.80 17.68
C SER A 887 19.20 4.90 18.74
N ASP A 888 20.08 5.88 18.48
CA ASP A 888 20.33 6.99 19.38
C ASP A 888 19.20 8.04 19.32
N LYS A 889 18.63 8.29 18.14
CA LYS A 889 17.50 9.21 17.93
C LYS A 889 16.23 8.73 18.63
N SER A 890 15.90 7.44 18.51
CA SER A 890 14.70 6.85 19.14
C SER A 890 14.75 6.86 20.66
N ARG A 891 15.92 6.60 21.24
CA ARG A 891 16.15 6.66 22.68
C ARG A 891 16.39 8.08 23.21
N ASN A 892 16.36 9.08 22.34
CA ASN A 892 16.74 10.45 22.68
C ASN A 892 18.08 10.49 23.43
N ASN A 893 19.08 9.72 22.97
CA ASN A 893 20.38 9.60 23.63
C ASN A 893 21.22 10.86 23.39
N ILE A 894 21.00 11.87 24.25
CA ILE A 894 21.57 13.20 24.06
C ILE A 894 23.12 13.17 24.10
N VAL A 895 23.74 12.20 24.76
CA VAL A 895 25.20 12.13 24.88
C VAL A 895 25.86 11.72 23.56
N ASN A 896 25.26 10.75 22.86
CA ASN A 896 25.85 10.15 21.65
C ASN A 896 25.22 10.62 20.34
N LEU A 897 24.06 11.28 20.39
CA LEU A 897 23.32 11.68 19.19
C LEU A 897 24.18 12.56 18.26
N GLY A 898 24.95 13.51 18.81
CA GLY A 898 25.88 14.34 18.04
C GLY A 898 26.90 13.52 17.25
N ASN A 899 27.53 12.53 17.89
CA ASN A 899 28.48 11.61 17.23
C ASN A 899 27.80 10.83 16.11
N SER A 900 26.64 10.21 16.40
CA SER A 900 25.92 9.39 15.41
C SER A 900 25.42 10.19 14.20
N ILE A 901 25.04 11.47 14.40
CA ILE A 901 24.69 12.38 13.31
C ILE A 901 25.94 12.66 12.46
N THR A 902 27.06 13.03 13.08
CA THR A 902 28.31 13.29 12.37
C THR A 902 28.78 12.08 11.57
N ASP A 903 28.72 10.87 12.15
CA ASP A 903 29.08 9.63 11.48
C ASP A 903 28.18 9.37 10.26
N LEU A 904 26.87 9.61 10.39
CA LEU A 904 25.92 9.45 9.29
C LEU A 904 26.12 10.52 8.21
N LEU A 905 26.39 11.77 8.57
CA LEU A 905 26.71 12.84 7.63
C LEU A 905 28.00 12.57 6.87
N ALA A 906 29.03 12.08 7.57
CA ALA A 906 30.27 11.63 6.95
C ALA A 906 30.01 10.48 5.98
N ALA A 907 29.23 9.46 6.37
CA ALA A 907 28.87 8.37 5.48
C ALA A 907 28.11 8.88 4.24
N LEU A 908 27.11 9.75 4.42
CA LEU A 908 26.33 10.36 3.33
C LEU A 908 27.17 11.21 2.37
N ALA A 909 28.20 11.89 2.87
CA ALA A 909 29.13 12.68 2.06
C ALA A 909 30.11 11.80 1.26
N HIS A 910 30.52 10.67 1.82
CA HIS A 910 31.41 9.71 1.17
C HIS A 910 30.70 8.75 0.21
N LEU A 911 29.36 8.71 0.19
CA LEU A 911 28.61 7.89 -0.76
C LEU A 911 29.02 8.18 -2.21
N ASN A 912 29.77 7.26 -2.82
CA ASN A 912 30.12 7.36 -4.22
C ASN A 912 28.93 6.98 -5.09
N ASN A 913 28.32 7.99 -5.71
CA ASN A 913 27.25 7.76 -6.67
C ASN A 913 27.84 7.22 -7.99
N ILE A 914 27.60 5.95 -8.26
CA ILE A 914 28.10 5.28 -9.46
C ILE A 914 27.13 5.57 -10.59
N TYR A 915 27.55 6.35 -11.58
CA TYR A 915 26.97 6.33 -12.93
C TYR A 915 28.01 5.78 -13.88
N ARG A 916 27.65 4.84 -14.77
CA ARG A 916 28.60 4.36 -15.79
C ARG A 916 29.07 5.56 -16.61
N PRO A 917 30.38 5.78 -16.80
CA PRO A 917 30.87 6.85 -17.64
C PRO A 917 30.41 6.55 -19.07
N GLY A 918 29.59 7.43 -19.64
CA GLY A 918 29.22 7.31 -21.04
C GLY A 918 30.42 7.69 -21.94
N ARG A 919 30.64 6.93 -23.01
CA ARG A 919 31.70 7.20 -23.98
C ARG A 919 31.20 8.23 -25.00
N LEU A 920 31.92 9.33 -25.17
CA LEU A 920 31.82 10.18 -26.37
C LEU A 920 32.63 9.52 -27.47
N LEU A 921 31.98 9.16 -28.58
CA LEU A 921 32.66 8.65 -29.77
C LEU A 921 32.94 9.80 -30.74
N ASP A 922 34.15 9.80 -31.27
CA ASP A 922 34.55 10.61 -32.41
C ASP A 922 33.86 10.06 -33.67
N CYS A 923 33.33 10.93 -34.53
CA CYS A 923 32.45 10.54 -35.65
C CYS A 923 33.16 9.74 -36.76
N ASP A 924 34.49 9.55 -36.65
CA ASP A 924 35.35 8.96 -37.68
C ASP A 924 35.83 7.53 -37.38
N ALA A 925 35.34 6.88 -36.30
CA ALA A 925 35.71 5.49 -35.98
C ALA A 925 34.67 4.48 -36.51
N ASN A 926 35.11 3.60 -37.43
CA ASN A 926 34.29 2.57 -38.08
C ASN A 926 33.46 1.71 -37.12
N ASP A 927 32.18 1.58 -37.45
CA ASP A 927 31.13 0.84 -36.76
C ASP A 927 31.37 -0.68 -36.69
N ASN A 928 31.30 -1.23 -35.47
CA ASN A 928 30.86 -2.60 -35.19
C ASN A 928 30.54 -2.90 -33.70
N ASP A 929 30.55 -1.90 -32.80
CA ASP A 929 30.21 -2.10 -31.38
C ASP A 929 28.71 -1.86 -31.09
N THR A 930 28.13 -2.74 -30.27
CA THR A 930 26.76 -2.65 -29.72
C THR A 930 26.50 -1.31 -29.03
N LEU A 931 25.24 -0.86 -29.00
CA LEU A 931 24.76 0.41 -28.43
C LEU A 931 25.02 0.63 -26.93
N ASP A 932 25.66 -0.32 -26.24
CA ASP A 932 25.88 -0.33 -24.81
C ASP A 932 26.89 0.78 -24.40
N GLY A 933 26.44 1.76 -23.61
CA GLY A 933 27.27 2.87 -23.09
C GLY A 933 27.35 4.16 -23.94
N LYS A 934 26.47 4.37 -24.94
CA LYS A 934 26.44 5.61 -25.76
C LYS A 934 25.75 6.78 -25.04
N ILE A 935 26.37 7.98 -25.05
CA ILE A 935 25.70 9.22 -24.59
C ILE A 935 24.95 9.84 -25.77
N ILE A 936 23.64 10.02 -25.65
CA ILE A 936 22.83 10.81 -26.59
C ILE A 936 22.69 12.22 -26.02
N LEU A 937 23.40 13.19 -26.62
CA LEU A 937 23.31 14.61 -26.27
C LEU A 937 21.87 15.10 -26.43
N GLY A 938 21.30 15.68 -25.35
CA GLY A 938 19.91 16.13 -25.28
C GLY A 938 18.94 15.17 -24.58
N GLN A 939 19.39 13.96 -24.22
CA GLN A 939 18.59 13.01 -23.44
C GLN A 939 19.24 12.62 -22.10
N SER A 940 20.57 12.72 -21.94
CA SER A 940 21.26 12.35 -20.70
C SER A 940 21.45 13.55 -19.75
N ASN A 941 21.02 13.42 -18.48
CA ASN A 941 21.35 14.39 -17.43
C ASN A 941 22.82 14.25 -17.03
N LEU A 942 23.66 15.23 -17.36
CA LEU A 942 25.07 15.26 -17.00
C LEU A 942 25.25 15.83 -15.57
N SER A 943 25.65 15.01 -14.61
CA SER A 943 26.19 15.50 -13.33
C SER A 943 27.66 15.93 -13.50
N LYS A 944 28.08 16.96 -12.74
CA LYS A 944 29.38 17.65 -12.79
C LYS A 944 30.56 16.72 -13.16
N ILE A 945 31.19 17.03 -14.29
CA ILE A 945 32.50 16.52 -14.68
C ILE A 945 33.50 16.99 -13.62
N LYS A 946 34.16 16.06 -12.92
CA LYS A 946 35.41 16.39 -12.19
C LYS A 946 36.42 16.85 -13.25
N LYS A 947 36.84 18.11 -13.14
CA LYS A 947 37.97 18.63 -13.92
C LYS A 947 39.27 17.97 -13.48
#